data_AF-A0A2D5QRZ0-F1
#
_entry.id   AF-A0A2D5QRZ0-F1
#
_cell.length_a   1.000
_cell.length_b   1.000
_cell.length_c   1.000
_cell.angle_alpha   90.00
_cell.angle_beta   90.00
_cell.angle_gamma   90.00
#
_symmetry.space_group_name_H-M   'P 1'
#
loop_
_entity.id
_entity.type
_entity.pdbx_description
1 polymer ?
#
loop_
_entity_poly.entity_id
_entity_poly.type
_entity_poly.pdbx_seq_one_letter_code
_entity_poly.pdbx_strand_id
1 'polypeptide(L)'
;MMKVTFHKLISIMMMSSLFFMTVSCQELLNVGDDIADLIQDDGTICLNDFLDVLDLERSDLGNNADEELEILISEQEEALGAAYIIDCAARNQVVALTERPIPMVDYCDQDPCNSNGTCNSEERSCDCEEGYVGYDCSRCATGYSALADGTCSAMACAEESCGEYGACTDTEDEGAWAISCACALGYDGESCGMCAEGYGALMNGTCAVASCTENSCSGQGSCSEVELEGAWTNACECNEGFAGANCENLADGYVLLSTGEAIPNPCTADRCGGKGECDWNELPEGGVLSTCFCETGYTGDACGTCDEDNLFFDDEAEGLNCLQSECPQSCRDSATGSCDDDNPSNTACVCDEGYAGADCTLCATGFAPLANDMCAPLSCTESSCNGNGNCTDTESDGNWTNSCTCNSGYTGEACADCAEGYVATEAGCVLDTCADDSACNGHGSCEWNAADGTAGECACEDQFTGTDCGSCAEGFVGTACDTCDLGYIPLSGDRCILDPCGNDGCSEIGDCSVNDEDGAAVCACPEGYAGASCEECAEGYEGHPDCRPLPAPEPEPTIVEECDNPSEIVDCLTPHIGAGEREDVMLLIDVTGSMRDDRDRIEANLTELVENVANSEGRFGVAWYKDNQSCNEPDWYGMNEGGLLALYGDDAMSNQDTLQQFIGDITVRGGCDLPESMLDAIHNVVNNVSWVSSSSRALVILTDAGFHTGEKSTHSQEEIDTLLAAYGVSLRIVNVALAY
;
A
#
# COMPACT_ATOMS: atom_id res chain seq x y z
N MET A 1 58.10 39.14 41.20
CA MET A 1 57.49 40.37 41.75
C MET A 1 56.04 40.09 42.12
N MET A 2 55.80 39.66 43.36
CA MET A 2 54.69 40.15 44.20
C MET A 2 55.05 39.75 45.64
N LYS A 3 55.97 40.52 46.25
CA LYS A 3 56.13 40.52 47.71
C LYS A 3 54.81 41.09 48.25
N VAL A 4 53.93 40.23 48.75
CA VAL A 4 52.81 40.69 49.59
C VAL A 4 53.36 40.70 51.00
N THR A 5 53.80 41.87 51.43
CA THR A 5 54.30 42.12 52.79
C THR A 5 53.21 41.76 53.80
N PHE A 6 53.53 40.93 54.78
CA PHE A 6 52.70 40.41 55.88
C PHE A 6 51.82 41.51 56.53
N HIS A 7 52.34 42.74 56.55
CA HIS A 7 51.68 43.97 56.98
C HIS A 7 50.30 44.26 56.33
N LYS A 8 50.03 43.76 55.11
CA LYS A 8 48.72 43.94 54.45
C LYS A 8 47.65 42.95 54.90
N LEU A 9 48.01 41.80 55.46
CA LEU A 9 47.04 40.79 55.91
C LEU A 9 46.39 41.21 57.24
N ILE A 10 47.17 41.79 58.16
CA ILE A 10 46.68 42.23 59.48
C ILE A 10 45.72 43.43 59.35
N SER A 11 45.99 44.39 58.46
CA SER A 11 45.07 45.51 58.19
C SER A 11 43.76 45.09 57.49
N ILE A 12 43.74 43.96 56.78
CA ILE A 12 42.52 43.45 56.12
C ILE A 12 41.63 42.68 57.12
N MET A 13 42.22 42.04 58.14
CA MET A 13 41.45 41.29 59.15
C MET A 13 40.63 42.18 60.11
N MET A 14 41.03 43.43 60.37
CA MET A 14 40.31 44.30 61.31
C MET A 14 39.18 45.16 60.72
N MET A 15 38.94 45.13 59.40
CA MET A 15 37.85 45.90 58.79
C MET A 15 37.13 45.12 57.69
N SER A 16 36.31 44.12 58.05
CA SER A 16 34.98 43.88 57.47
C SER A 16 34.46 42.51 57.92
N SER A 17 33.37 42.52 58.68
CA SER A 17 32.53 41.34 58.83
C SER A 17 32.02 40.92 57.44
N LEU A 18 32.25 39.65 57.07
CA LEU A 18 31.90 38.96 55.81
C LEU A 18 33.03 38.92 54.77
N PHE A 19 33.93 37.94 54.87
CA PHE A 19 34.32 37.06 53.74
C PHE A 19 35.16 35.88 54.28
N PHE A 20 34.64 34.66 54.14
CA PHE A 20 35.37 33.42 54.38
C PHE A 20 36.42 33.24 53.27
N MET A 21 37.71 33.19 53.63
CA MET A 21 38.73 32.46 52.87
C MET A 21 39.67 31.77 53.85
N THR A 22 39.76 30.46 53.68
CA THR A 22 40.63 29.53 54.39
C THR A 22 42.10 29.89 54.14
N VAL A 23 42.73 30.58 55.08
CA VAL A 23 44.18 30.47 55.30
C VAL A 23 44.38 29.19 56.13
N SER A 24 45.29 28.33 55.67
CA SER A 24 45.52 27.00 56.22
C SER A 24 45.91 27.04 57.70
N CYS A 25 45.22 26.29 58.54
CA CYS A 25 45.58 26.04 59.94
C CYS A 25 46.96 25.37 60.11
N GLN A 26 47.59 24.90 59.02
CA GLN A 26 48.85 24.17 59.03
C GLN A 26 50.09 25.09 59.12
N GLU A 27 50.01 26.35 58.68
CA GLU A 27 51.16 27.27 58.71
C GLU A 27 51.34 27.95 60.08
N LEU A 28 50.26 28.14 60.84
CA LEU A 28 50.32 28.72 62.20
C LEU A 28 50.80 27.72 63.27
N LEU A 29 50.64 26.41 63.04
CA LEU A 29 51.10 25.38 63.97
C LEU A 29 52.63 25.20 63.96
N ASN A 30 53.28 25.44 62.82
CA ASN A 30 54.74 25.26 62.70
C ASN A 30 55.54 26.39 63.37
N VAL A 31 54.98 27.60 63.45
CA VAL A 31 55.64 28.75 64.07
C VAL A 31 55.78 28.57 65.59
N GLY A 32 54.88 27.84 66.25
CA GLY A 32 54.91 27.62 67.69
C GLY A 32 56.06 26.72 68.16
N ASP A 33 56.39 25.67 67.40
CA ASP A 33 57.51 24.76 67.71
C ASP A 33 58.86 25.46 67.49
N ASP A 34 58.98 26.27 66.41
CA ASP A 34 60.19 27.05 66.12
C ASP A 34 60.48 28.13 67.19
N ILE A 35 59.45 28.64 67.87
CA ILE A 35 59.60 29.62 68.97
C ILE A 35 60.14 28.97 70.25
N ALA A 36 59.79 27.71 70.54
CA ALA A 36 60.25 27.02 71.75
C ALA A 36 61.78 26.78 71.75
N ASP A 37 62.35 26.53 70.56
CA ASP A 37 63.79 26.33 70.36
C ASP A 37 64.63 27.62 70.50
N LEU A 38 63.98 28.80 70.48
CA LEU A 38 64.64 30.10 70.65
C LEU A 38 64.83 30.53 72.13
N ILE A 39 64.28 29.78 73.09
CA ILE A 39 64.39 30.09 74.52
C ILE A 39 65.81 29.79 75.02
N GLN A 40 66.52 30.82 75.51
CA GLN A 40 67.87 30.67 76.05
C GLN A 40 67.86 30.09 77.47
N ASP A 41 69.04 29.66 77.94
CA ASP A 41 69.27 29.05 79.26
C ASP A 41 68.77 29.89 80.46
N ASP A 42 68.57 31.21 80.28
CA ASP A 42 68.06 32.14 81.30
C ASP A 42 66.55 32.44 81.19
N GLY A 43 65.84 31.76 80.28
CA GLY A 43 64.41 31.92 80.04
C GLY A 43 64.05 33.15 79.20
N THR A 44 65.01 33.70 78.44
CA THR A 44 64.78 34.87 77.58
C THR A 44 64.86 34.52 76.08
N ILE A 45 64.19 35.33 75.25
CA ILE A 45 64.24 35.26 73.78
C ILE A 45 64.68 36.64 73.25
N CYS A 46 65.62 36.66 72.30
CA CYS A 46 66.03 37.89 71.65
C CYS A 46 64.97 38.41 70.69
N LEU A 47 64.62 39.69 70.79
CA LEU A 47 63.60 40.32 69.96
C LEU A 47 63.82 40.16 68.45
N ASN A 48 65.07 40.21 67.97
CA ASN A 48 65.33 40.06 66.53
C ASN A 48 65.08 38.62 66.06
N ASP A 49 65.49 37.62 66.85
CA ASP A 49 65.28 36.21 66.50
C ASP A 49 63.78 35.87 66.54
N PHE A 50 63.04 36.46 67.49
CA PHE A 50 61.58 36.36 67.55
C PHE A 50 60.89 36.99 66.32
N LEU A 51 61.37 38.14 65.85
CA LEU A 51 60.83 38.79 64.64
C LEU A 51 61.22 38.03 63.37
N ASP A 52 62.43 37.44 63.31
CA ASP A 52 62.92 36.66 62.17
C ASP A 52 62.06 35.39 61.94
N VAL A 53 61.64 34.71 63.01
CA VAL A 53 60.71 33.56 62.90
C VAL A 53 59.34 33.97 62.37
N LEU A 54 58.91 35.20 62.68
CA LEU A 54 57.68 35.78 62.15
C LEU A 54 57.87 36.42 60.76
N ASP A 55 59.10 36.35 60.20
CA ASP A 55 59.51 36.96 58.92
C ASP A 55 59.22 38.48 58.88
N LEU A 56 59.47 39.16 60.00
CA LEU A 56 59.29 40.60 60.22
C LEU A 56 60.62 41.28 60.51
N GLU A 57 60.80 42.52 60.04
CA GLU A 57 61.91 43.37 60.45
C GLU A 57 61.46 44.43 61.47
N ARG A 58 62.40 44.94 62.28
CA ARG A 58 62.10 45.96 63.30
C ARG A 58 61.53 47.26 62.72
N SER A 59 61.74 47.53 61.43
CA SER A 59 61.13 48.66 60.69
C SER A 59 59.68 48.42 60.27
N ASP A 60 59.22 47.17 60.31
CA ASP A 60 57.83 46.83 60.03
C ASP A 60 56.95 47.12 61.24
N LEU A 61 57.48 47.12 62.46
CA LEU A 61 56.79 47.63 63.64
C LEU A 61 56.57 49.15 63.47
N GLY A 62 55.30 49.58 63.45
CA GLY A 62 54.93 50.97 63.21
C GLY A 62 55.43 51.94 64.27
N ASN A 63 54.97 53.20 64.22
CA ASN A 63 55.36 54.21 65.21
C ASN A 63 54.92 53.90 66.67
N ASN A 64 54.13 52.83 66.89
CA ASN A 64 53.71 52.30 68.18
C ASN A 64 54.21 50.85 68.37
N ALA A 65 55.52 50.62 68.22
CA ALA A 65 56.11 49.28 68.25
C ALA A 65 55.77 48.46 69.51
N ASP A 66 55.63 49.09 70.68
CA ASP A 66 55.32 48.40 71.93
C ASP A 66 53.89 47.78 71.93
N GLU A 67 52.93 48.47 71.31
CA GLU A 67 51.51 48.06 71.28
C GLU A 67 51.29 46.93 70.25
N GLU A 68 52.01 46.96 69.13
CA GLU A 68 51.99 45.88 68.13
C GLU A 68 52.70 44.62 68.63
N LEU A 69 53.75 44.76 69.43
CA LEU A 69 54.48 43.63 70.01
C LEU A 69 53.64 42.88 71.06
N GLU A 70 52.87 43.58 71.90
CA GLU A 70 51.97 42.95 72.86
C GLU A 70 50.89 42.09 72.18
N ILE A 71 50.37 42.52 71.02
CA ILE A 71 49.38 41.75 70.26
C ILE A 71 50.01 40.47 69.73
N LEU A 72 51.19 40.55 69.10
CA LEU A 72 51.92 39.38 68.57
C LEU A 72 52.24 38.36 69.67
N ILE A 73 52.61 38.83 70.86
CA ILE A 73 52.90 37.97 72.01
C ILE A 73 51.64 37.29 72.53
N SER A 74 50.51 38.00 72.57
CA SER A 74 49.22 37.44 73.02
C SER A 74 48.70 36.34 72.08
N GLU A 75 49.04 36.39 70.79
CA GLU A 75 48.66 35.35 69.81
C GLU A 75 49.50 34.08 69.94
N GLN A 76 50.69 34.16 70.56
CA GLN A 76 51.65 33.05 70.71
C GLN A 76 51.83 32.60 72.17
N GLU A 77 50.88 32.95 73.04
CA GLU A 77 50.99 32.79 74.51
C GLU A 77 51.16 31.31 74.94
N GLU A 78 50.60 30.38 74.18
CA GLU A 78 50.68 28.94 74.45
C GLU A 78 52.07 28.34 74.13
N ALA A 79 52.79 28.90 73.15
CA ALA A 79 54.15 28.49 72.77
C ALA A 79 55.22 29.20 73.61
N LEU A 80 55.03 30.47 73.93
CA LEU A 80 55.99 31.28 74.71
C LEU A 80 56.07 30.88 76.19
N GLY A 81 54.99 30.36 76.76
CA GLY A 81 54.95 29.96 78.17
C GLY A 81 55.38 31.09 79.12
N ALA A 82 56.40 30.83 79.95
CA ALA A 82 56.93 31.79 80.94
C ALA A 82 58.17 32.57 80.47
N ALA A 83 58.49 32.54 79.17
CA ALA A 83 59.69 33.18 78.62
C ALA A 83 59.56 34.71 78.49
N TYR A 84 60.70 35.42 78.56
CA TYR A 84 60.77 36.89 78.46
C TYR A 84 61.37 37.34 77.12
N ILE A 85 60.72 38.26 76.41
CA ILE A 85 61.30 38.87 75.20
C ILE A 85 62.13 40.10 75.58
N ILE A 86 63.40 40.10 75.18
CA ILE A 86 64.39 41.12 75.52
C ILE A 86 65.08 41.69 74.28
N ASP A 87 65.53 42.96 74.35
CA ASP A 87 66.41 43.52 73.32
C ASP A 87 67.88 43.15 73.61
N CYS A 88 68.35 42.10 72.95
CA CYS A 88 69.72 41.59 73.09
C CYS A 88 70.79 42.55 72.56
N ALA A 89 70.45 43.46 71.64
CA ALA A 89 71.39 44.48 71.17
C ALA A 89 71.50 45.65 72.17
N ALA A 90 70.49 45.87 73.00
CA ALA A 90 70.38 46.99 73.94
C ALA A 90 70.60 46.62 75.42
N ARG A 91 71.43 45.59 75.71
CA ARG A 91 71.81 45.16 77.08
C ARG A 91 70.64 44.64 77.93
N ASN A 92 69.84 43.71 77.38
CA ASN A 92 68.80 42.96 78.10
C ASN A 92 67.73 43.85 78.76
N GLN A 93 67.26 44.87 78.05
CA GLN A 93 66.06 45.58 78.49
C GLN A 93 64.83 44.73 78.10
N VAL A 94 64.00 44.37 79.09
CA VAL A 94 62.77 43.59 78.88
C VAL A 94 61.78 44.44 78.11
N VAL A 95 61.22 43.87 77.04
CA VAL A 95 60.31 44.55 76.11
C VAL A 95 58.85 44.12 76.32
N ALA A 96 58.58 42.92 76.90
CA ALA A 96 57.24 42.45 77.28
C ALA A 96 57.26 41.31 78.33
N LEU A 97 56.16 41.09 79.06
CA LEU A 97 55.99 40.07 80.12
C LEU A 97 54.74 39.20 79.89
N THR A 98 54.82 37.87 80.05
CA THR A 98 53.64 36.99 80.18
C THR A 98 53.28 36.82 81.67
N GLU A 99 52.04 37.13 82.07
CA GLU A 99 51.65 37.19 83.48
C GLU A 99 51.16 35.84 84.06
N ARG A 100 52.04 34.94 84.54
CA ARG A 100 51.67 33.95 85.61
C ARG A 100 52.85 33.52 86.52
N PRO A 101 52.74 33.61 87.87
CA PRO A 101 53.77 33.16 88.81
C PRO A 101 53.53 31.71 89.32
N ILE A 102 54.60 30.94 89.54
CA ILE A 102 54.58 29.58 90.13
C ILE A 102 55.30 29.61 91.52
N PRO A 103 54.84 28.86 92.55
CA PRO A 103 55.02 29.22 93.96
C PRO A 103 56.35 28.74 94.59
N MET A 104 56.78 29.43 95.66
CA MET A 104 57.92 29.05 96.49
C MET A 104 57.73 27.67 97.14
N VAL A 105 58.41 26.65 96.61
CA VAL A 105 58.71 25.38 97.27
C VAL A 105 60.18 25.41 97.72
N ASP A 106 60.49 24.79 98.87
CA ASP A 106 61.85 24.68 99.40
C ASP A 106 62.76 23.96 98.39
N TYR A 107 63.92 24.56 98.10
CA TYR A 107 64.75 24.23 96.93
C TYR A 107 65.37 22.83 96.99
N CYS A 108 65.67 22.31 98.18
CA CYS A 108 66.34 21.01 98.33
C CYS A 108 65.39 19.80 98.46
N ASP A 109 64.06 19.99 98.51
CA ASP A 109 63.10 18.88 98.70
C ASP A 109 62.85 18.04 97.42
N GLN A 110 63.39 18.46 96.27
CA GLN A 110 63.25 17.80 94.97
C GLN A 110 64.56 17.18 94.44
N ASP A 111 65.58 17.00 95.30
CA ASP A 111 66.93 16.56 94.91
C ASP A 111 67.50 17.29 93.68
N PRO A 112 67.70 18.62 93.76
CA PRO A 112 68.18 19.41 92.63
C PRO A 112 69.64 19.11 92.25
N CYS A 113 70.34 18.22 92.97
CA CYS A 113 71.72 17.83 92.67
C CYS A 113 71.81 16.45 91.99
N ASN A 114 70.67 15.91 91.54
CA ASN A 114 70.54 14.65 90.79
C ASN A 114 71.25 13.46 91.46
N SER A 115 71.29 13.43 92.79
CA SER A 115 72.03 12.43 93.58
C SER A 115 73.55 12.35 93.33
N ASN A 116 74.13 13.25 92.52
CA ASN A 116 75.56 13.33 92.19
C ASN A 116 76.29 14.42 92.99
N GLY A 117 75.65 14.93 94.04
CA GLY A 117 76.17 15.99 94.91
C GLY A 117 75.29 16.21 96.13
N THR A 118 75.72 17.10 97.03
CA THR A 118 74.97 17.45 98.25
C THR A 118 74.36 18.86 98.13
N CYS A 119 73.04 19.00 98.38
CA CYS A 119 72.31 20.27 98.27
C CYS A 119 72.50 21.18 99.50
N ASN A 120 72.81 22.46 99.26
CA ASN A 120 72.85 23.50 100.29
C ASN A 120 71.61 24.42 100.18
N SER A 121 70.71 24.35 101.16
CA SER A 121 69.43 25.07 101.16
C SER A 121 69.55 26.56 101.50
N GLU A 122 70.63 27.01 102.15
CA GLU A 122 70.85 28.43 102.46
C GLU A 122 71.39 29.20 101.23
N GLU A 123 72.20 28.54 100.39
CA GLU A 123 72.83 29.15 99.21
C GLU A 123 72.16 28.77 97.87
N ARG A 124 71.22 27.81 97.89
CA ARG A 124 70.55 27.26 96.70
C ARG A 124 71.56 26.77 95.64
N SER A 125 72.53 25.97 96.09
CA SER A 125 73.62 25.45 95.27
C SER A 125 73.93 23.99 95.60
N CYS A 126 74.62 23.30 94.68
CA CYS A 126 75.06 21.92 94.82
C CYS A 126 76.59 21.82 94.90
N ASP A 127 77.08 21.01 95.84
CA ASP A 127 78.49 20.57 95.91
C ASP A 127 78.62 19.18 95.26
N CYS A 128 79.21 19.10 94.06
CA CYS A 128 79.25 17.89 93.24
C CYS A 128 80.36 16.90 93.61
N GLU A 129 80.08 15.59 93.43
CA GLU A 129 81.05 14.50 93.59
C GLU A 129 82.07 14.42 92.44
N GLU A 130 83.20 13.74 92.68
CA GLU A 130 84.33 13.68 91.73
C GLU A 130 83.90 13.08 90.38
N GLY A 131 84.13 13.82 89.30
CA GLY A 131 83.67 13.47 87.96
C GLY A 131 82.43 14.24 87.48
N TYR A 132 81.74 14.99 88.36
CA TYR A 132 80.56 15.80 88.03
C TYR A 132 80.76 17.31 88.31
N VAL A 133 80.11 18.16 87.51
CA VAL A 133 80.12 19.63 87.60
C VAL A 133 78.77 20.21 87.18
N GLY A 134 78.55 21.50 87.46
CA GLY A 134 77.32 22.21 87.09
C GLY A 134 76.49 22.60 88.31
N TYR A 135 75.43 23.38 88.10
CA TYR A 135 74.61 23.89 89.20
C TYR A 135 73.75 22.80 89.87
N ASP A 136 73.49 21.71 89.15
CA ASP A 136 72.69 20.55 89.55
C ASP A 136 73.47 19.23 89.47
N CYS A 137 74.80 19.29 89.33
CA CYS A 137 75.71 18.14 89.23
C CYS A 137 75.38 17.13 88.11
N SER A 138 74.73 17.57 87.03
CA SER A 138 74.31 16.71 85.91
C SER A 138 75.37 16.53 84.80
N ARG A 139 76.45 17.32 84.82
CA ARG A 139 77.45 17.33 83.73
C ARG A 139 78.77 16.73 84.17
N CYS A 140 79.53 16.16 83.24
CA CYS A 140 80.84 15.60 83.57
C CYS A 140 81.93 16.65 83.70
N ALA A 141 82.82 16.44 84.67
CA ALA A 141 84.02 17.23 84.86
C ALA A 141 85.02 17.03 83.73
N THR A 142 85.87 18.02 83.49
CA THR A 142 86.94 17.94 82.50
C THR A 142 87.79 16.69 82.73
N GLY A 143 87.88 15.82 81.71
CA GLY A 143 88.55 14.51 81.78
C GLY A 143 87.61 13.31 81.98
N TYR A 144 86.29 13.55 82.09
CA TYR A 144 85.25 12.53 82.22
C TYR A 144 84.19 12.71 81.13
N SER A 145 83.64 11.61 80.61
CA SER A 145 82.59 11.58 79.59
C SER A 145 81.33 10.93 80.13
N ALA A 146 80.16 11.42 79.67
CA ALA A 146 78.86 10.91 80.08
C ALA A 146 78.58 9.56 79.41
N LEU A 147 78.20 8.56 80.20
CA LEU A 147 77.72 7.26 79.74
C LEU A 147 76.21 7.30 79.50
N ALA A 148 75.69 6.32 78.75
CA ALA A 148 74.27 6.25 78.37
C ALA A 148 73.31 6.11 79.57
N ASP A 149 73.81 5.72 80.74
CA ASP A 149 73.05 5.65 81.99
C ASP A 149 73.09 6.95 82.82
N GLY A 150 73.74 7.99 82.30
CA GLY A 150 73.86 9.30 82.93
C GLY A 150 75.06 9.45 83.88
N THR A 151 75.94 8.45 84.00
CA THR A 151 77.12 8.52 84.87
C THR A 151 78.38 9.04 84.15
N CYS A 152 79.29 9.69 84.88
CA CYS A 152 80.52 10.26 84.32
C CYS A 152 81.75 9.36 84.58
N SER A 153 82.52 9.01 83.53
CA SER A 153 83.72 8.14 83.63
C SER A 153 84.92 8.69 82.86
N ALA A 154 86.14 8.49 83.38
CA ALA A 154 87.38 8.96 82.76
C ALA A 154 87.80 8.07 81.57
N MET A 155 88.10 8.67 80.42
CA MET A 155 88.49 7.96 79.18
C MET A 155 90.02 7.90 78.99
N ALA A 156 90.54 6.69 78.72
CA ALA A 156 91.89 6.40 78.23
C ALA A 156 91.79 5.36 77.09
N CYS A 157 92.69 5.36 76.10
CA CYS A 157 92.71 4.39 74.99
C CYS A 157 92.53 2.94 75.51
N ALA A 158 91.48 2.26 75.04
CA ALA A 158 91.20 0.85 75.31
C ALA A 158 91.33 0.02 74.01
N GLU A 159 91.44 -1.32 74.11
CA GLU A 159 91.58 -2.20 72.93
C GLU A 159 90.41 -2.07 71.93
N GLU A 160 89.25 -1.57 72.36
CA GLU A 160 88.06 -1.43 71.52
C GLU A 160 87.87 -0.03 70.92
N SER A 161 88.74 0.93 71.23
CA SER A 161 88.56 2.35 70.85
C SER A 161 88.69 2.61 69.34
N CYS A 162 89.34 1.73 68.58
CA CYS A 162 89.56 1.87 67.13
C CYS A 162 89.06 0.65 66.33
N GLY A 163 88.17 -0.16 66.92
CA GLY A 163 87.70 -1.41 66.33
C GLY A 163 88.80 -2.46 66.13
N GLU A 164 88.42 -3.65 65.65
CA GLU A 164 89.36 -4.77 65.42
C GLU A 164 90.44 -4.44 64.37
N TYR A 165 90.16 -3.47 63.49
CA TYR A 165 90.99 -3.13 62.33
C TYR A 165 91.75 -1.80 62.46
N GLY A 166 91.77 -1.19 63.66
CA GLY A 166 92.46 0.06 63.92
C GLY A 166 93.34 0.02 65.18
N ALA A 167 94.46 0.76 65.14
CA ALA A 167 95.34 0.92 66.31
C ALA A 167 95.12 2.28 66.98
N CYS A 168 94.80 2.28 68.29
CA CYS A 168 94.54 3.48 69.10
C CYS A 168 95.80 4.19 69.55
N THR A 169 95.81 5.52 69.42
CA THR A 169 96.85 6.40 69.96
C THR A 169 96.20 7.62 70.62
N ASP A 170 96.66 7.99 71.82
CA ASP A 170 96.25 9.23 72.48
C ASP A 170 96.96 10.43 71.84
N THR A 171 96.20 11.44 71.45
CA THR A 171 96.73 12.70 70.88
C THR A 171 96.28 13.89 71.71
N GLU A 172 97.20 14.80 72.00
CA GLU A 172 96.93 16.05 72.71
C GLU A 172 96.89 17.18 71.67
N ASP A 173 95.72 17.81 71.51
CA ASP A 173 95.56 18.99 70.65
C ASP A 173 94.88 20.11 71.44
N GLU A 174 95.55 21.26 71.52
CA GLU A 174 95.14 22.47 72.25
C GLU A 174 94.53 22.26 73.67
N GLY A 175 95.07 21.30 74.43
CA GLY A 175 94.67 21.05 75.82
C GLY A 175 93.44 20.17 76.01
N ALA A 176 92.94 19.56 74.93
CA ALA A 176 91.99 18.45 74.97
C ALA A 176 92.68 17.14 74.59
N TRP A 177 92.45 16.08 75.36
CA TRP A 177 92.91 14.73 75.03
C TRP A 177 91.89 14.09 74.08
N ALA A 178 92.34 13.67 72.89
CA ALA A 178 91.51 13.04 71.87
C ALA A 178 92.12 11.71 71.41
N ILE A 179 91.26 10.73 71.14
CA ILE A 179 91.64 9.42 70.60
C ILE A 179 91.83 9.54 69.09
N SER A 180 92.95 9.02 68.56
CA SER A 180 93.23 8.95 67.12
C SER A 180 93.54 7.51 66.68
N CYS A 181 92.93 7.07 65.58
CA CYS A 181 93.01 5.69 65.07
C CYS A 181 93.77 5.59 63.74
N ALA A 182 94.66 4.60 63.62
CA ALA A 182 95.33 4.25 62.37
C ALA A 182 94.74 2.95 61.78
N CYS A 183 94.10 3.03 60.61
CA CYS A 183 93.29 1.96 60.03
C CYS A 183 94.07 1.01 59.09
N ALA A 184 93.67 -0.27 59.08
CA ALA A 184 94.19 -1.30 58.17
C ALA A 184 93.75 -1.08 56.71
N LEU A 185 94.49 -1.65 55.74
CA LEU A 185 94.21 -1.51 54.31
C LEU A 185 92.78 -1.99 53.97
N GLY A 186 92.00 -1.13 53.31
CA GLY A 186 90.59 -1.38 52.99
C GLY A 186 89.60 -0.81 54.01
N TYR A 187 90.08 -0.29 55.15
CA TYR A 187 89.28 0.32 56.21
C TYR A 187 89.66 1.80 56.40
N ASP A 188 88.69 2.63 56.79
CA ASP A 188 88.82 4.07 56.97
C ASP A 188 87.85 4.59 58.06
N GLY A 189 87.93 5.87 58.39
CA GLY A 189 87.10 6.55 59.39
C GLY A 189 87.76 6.67 60.77
N GLU A 190 87.19 7.55 61.61
CA GLU A 190 87.76 7.92 62.92
C GLU A 190 87.92 6.74 63.89
N SER A 191 87.17 5.66 63.70
CA SER A 191 87.23 4.41 64.47
C SER A 191 87.56 3.17 63.61
N CYS A 192 88.02 3.36 62.37
CA CYS A 192 88.35 2.29 61.42
C CYS A 192 87.21 1.29 61.14
N GLY A 193 85.96 1.71 61.29
CA GLY A 193 84.76 0.91 61.05
C GLY A 193 84.12 1.10 59.68
N MET A 194 84.64 2.00 58.83
CA MET A 194 84.15 2.23 57.47
C MET A 194 85.10 1.59 56.46
N CYS A 195 84.62 1.37 55.23
CA CYS A 195 85.48 0.88 54.16
C CYS A 195 86.16 2.05 53.44
N ALA A 196 87.45 1.87 53.16
CA ALA A 196 88.23 2.84 52.37
C ALA A 196 87.70 2.91 50.94
N GLU A 197 87.88 4.05 50.28
CA GLU A 197 87.48 4.27 48.89
C GLU A 197 87.94 3.12 47.97
N GLY A 198 86.98 2.47 47.29
CA GLY A 198 87.21 1.27 46.46
C GLY A 198 86.96 -0.08 47.15
N TYR A 199 86.57 -0.11 48.42
CA TYR A 199 86.20 -1.32 49.18
C TYR A 199 84.75 -1.22 49.67
N GLY A 200 83.96 -2.29 49.59
CA GLY A 200 82.58 -2.38 50.07
C GLY A 200 82.46 -3.25 51.31
N ALA A 201 81.46 -2.97 52.15
CA ALA A 201 81.19 -3.76 53.35
C ALA A 201 80.50 -5.09 52.98
N LEU A 202 81.13 -6.22 53.32
CA LEU A 202 80.52 -7.55 53.20
C LEU A 202 79.58 -7.83 54.40
N MET A 203 78.63 -8.76 54.24
CA MET A 203 77.67 -9.12 55.30
C MET A 203 78.30 -9.62 56.61
N ASN A 204 79.56 -10.04 56.59
CA ASN A 204 80.31 -10.46 57.78
C ASN A 204 81.07 -9.30 58.47
N GLY A 205 80.86 -8.05 58.03
CA GLY A 205 81.50 -6.86 58.60
C GLY A 205 82.93 -6.59 58.12
N THR A 206 83.42 -7.29 57.08
CA THR A 206 84.75 -7.03 56.49
C THR A 206 84.67 -6.16 55.24
N CYS A 207 85.67 -5.30 55.03
CA CYS A 207 85.77 -4.45 53.85
C CYS A 207 86.54 -5.17 52.74
N ALA A 208 85.88 -5.45 51.62
CA ALA A 208 86.45 -6.11 50.46
C ALA A 208 85.84 -5.58 49.16
N VAL A 209 86.48 -5.83 48.02
CA VAL A 209 85.85 -5.58 46.71
C VAL A 209 84.78 -6.66 46.49
N ALA A 210 83.53 -6.26 46.24
CA ALA A 210 82.46 -7.21 45.94
C ALA A 210 82.83 -8.02 44.68
N SER A 211 82.72 -9.35 44.77
CA SER A 211 82.96 -10.26 43.64
C SER A 211 81.74 -11.16 43.43
N CYS A 212 81.32 -11.30 42.18
CA CYS A 212 80.23 -12.21 41.82
C CYS A 212 80.63 -13.68 42.03
N THR A 213 79.78 -14.44 42.72
CA THR A 213 79.87 -15.89 42.88
C THR A 213 78.70 -16.57 42.17
N GLU A 214 78.78 -17.88 41.91
CA GLU A 214 77.70 -18.63 41.22
C GLU A 214 76.33 -18.51 41.92
N ASN A 215 76.30 -18.28 43.23
CA ASN A 215 75.06 -18.14 44.02
C ASN A 215 74.69 -16.69 44.37
N SER A 216 75.40 -15.68 43.84
CA SER A 216 75.12 -14.28 44.15
C SER A 216 73.70 -13.85 43.75
N CYS A 217 73.10 -14.49 42.73
CA CYS A 217 71.72 -14.26 42.30
C CYS A 217 70.83 -15.50 42.51
N SER A 218 71.06 -16.23 43.61
CA SER A 218 70.31 -17.44 43.98
C SER A 218 70.32 -18.56 42.91
N GLY A 219 71.27 -18.51 41.96
CA GLY A 219 71.31 -19.40 40.79
C GLY A 219 70.24 -19.11 39.72
N GLN A 220 69.44 -18.06 39.90
CA GLN A 220 68.29 -17.70 39.05
C GLN A 220 68.50 -16.39 38.29
N GLY A 221 69.75 -15.99 38.06
CA GLY A 221 70.08 -14.78 37.34
C GLY A 221 71.58 -14.61 37.09
N SER A 222 71.92 -13.61 36.29
CA SER A 222 73.31 -13.23 36.01
C SER A 222 73.75 -12.12 36.96
N CYS A 223 74.91 -12.32 37.61
CA CYS A 223 75.50 -11.34 38.52
C CYS A 223 76.46 -10.41 37.77
N SER A 224 76.38 -9.12 38.05
CA SER A 224 77.31 -8.09 37.59
C SER A 224 77.77 -7.19 38.74
N GLU A 225 79.02 -6.74 38.68
CA GLU A 225 79.58 -5.79 39.66
C GLU A 225 79.22 -4.36 39.24
N VAL A 226 78.55 -3.61 40.11
CA VAL A 226 78.13 -2.23 39.86
C VAL A 226 78.56 -1.30 40.99
N GLU A 227 78.90 -0.07 40.65
CA GLU A 227 79.24 0.99 41.59
C GLU A 227 78.00 1.85 41.84
N LEU A 228 77.49 1.83 43.07
CA LEU A 228 76.34 2.64 43.50
C LEU A 228 76.76 3.49 44.69
N GLU A 229 76.60 4.81 44.57
CA GLU A 229 76.91 5.81 45.61
C GLU A 229 78.32 5.69 46.22
N GLY A 230 79.31 5.28 45.41
CA GLY A 230 80.71 5.15 45.83
C GLY A 230 81.07 3.81 46.50
N ALA A 231 80.16 2.83 46.52
CA ALA A 231 80.39 1.47 46.99
C ALA A 231 80.19 0.43 45.88
N TRP A 232 81.06 -0.59 45.84
CA TRP A 232 80.93 -1.73 44.93
C TRP A 232 79.92 -2.73 45.49
N THR A 233 78.88 -3.04 44.71
CA THR A 233 77.85 -4.03 45.06
C THR A 233 77.55 -4.98 43.90
N ASN A 234 76.96 -6.13 44.19
CA ASN A 234 76.50 -7.08 43.19
C ASN A 234 75.08 -6.69 42.75
N ALA A 235 74.85 -6.59 41.44
CA ALA A 235 73.53 -6.45 40.85
C ALA A 235 73.16 -7.69 40.04
N CYS A 236 71.92 -8.14 40.21
CA CYS A 236 71.39 -9.34 39.57
C CYS A 236 70.40 -8.98 38.46
N GLU A 237 70.61 -9.57 37.28
CA GLU A 237 69.62 -9.63 36.21
C GLU A 237 68.93 -10.99 36.29
N CYS A 238 67.69 -11.01 36.80
CA CYS A 238 66.96 -12.24 37.06
C CYS A 238 66.44 -12.90 35.78
N ASN A 239 66.47 -14.23 35.76
CA ASN A 239 65.84 -15.03 34.72
C ASN A 239 64.32 -14.81 34.73
N GLU A 240 63.66 -15.06 33.59
CA GLU A 240 62.21 -14.91 33.44
C GLU A 240 61.45 -15.70 34.53
N GLY A 241 60.50 -15.03 35.18
CA GLY A 241 59.72 -15.59 36.28
C GLY A 241 60.32 -15.45 37.68
N PHE A 242 61.52 -14.88 37.83
CA PHE A 242 62.13 -14.56 39.14
C PHE A 242 62.31 -13.05 39.33
N ALA A 243 62.28 -12.60 40.59
CA ALA A 243 62.35 -11.20 40.98
C ALA A 243 63.04 -11.04 42.36
N GLY A 244 63.38 -9.80 42.72
CA GLY A 244 64.11 -9.47 43.96
C GLY A 244 65.55 -9.03 43.67
N ALA A 245 66.19 -8.43 44.68
CA ALA A 245 67.55 -7.89 44.53
C ALA A 245 68.59 -8.98 44.24
N ASN A 246 68.31 -10.23 44.65
CA ASN A 246 69.15 -11.40 44.45
C ASN A 246 68.41 -12.54 43.75
N CYS A 247 67.31 -12.24 43.04
CA CYS A 247 66.44 -13.22 42.36
C CYS A 247 65.89 -14.32 43.30
N GLU A 248 65.63 -13.97 44.55
CA GLU A 248 65.20 -14.86 45.61
C GLU A 248 63.68 -15.09 45.64
N ASN A 249 62.92 -14.24 44.94
CA ASN A 249 61.46 -14.32 44.89
C ASN A 249 60.99 -14.77 43.51
N LEU A 250 59.81 -15.36 43.47
CA LEU A 250 59.09 -15.59 42.23
C LEU A 250 58.46 -14.27 41.77
N ALA A 251 58.52 -13.96 40.48
CA ALA A 251 57.86 -12.79 39.93
C ALA A 251 56.33 -12.92 40.04
N ASP A 252 55.63 -11.79 40.21
CA ASP A 252 54.17 -11.78 40.29
C ASP A 252 53.56 -12.42 39.03
N GLY A 253 52.57 -13.29 39.24
CA GLY A 253 51.90 -14.00 38.15
C GLY A 253 52.68 -15.21 37.61
N TYR A 254 53.71 -15.70 38.31
CA TYR A 254 54.39 -16.96 38.00
C TYR A 254 54.11 -18.01 39.09
N VAL A 255 54.28 -19.29 38.76
CA VAL A 255 54.28 -20.43 39.70
C VAL A 255 55.56 -21.25 39.51
N LEU A 256 56.04 -21.88 40.57
CA LEU A 256 57.27 -22.69 40.55
C LEU A 256 56.92 -24.16 40.39
N LEU A 257 57.51 -24.81 39.37
CA LEU A 257 57.34 -26.24 39.15
C LEU A 257 58.20 -27.07 40.10
N SER A 258 57.86 -28.34 40.28
CA SER A 258 58.67 -29.31 41.04
C SER A 258 60.10 -29.49 40.51
N THR A 259 60.37 -29.08 39.26
CA THR A 259 61.70 -29.06 38.62
C THR A 259 62.55 -27.84 39.01
N GLY A 260 61.95 -26.82 39.64
CA GLY A 260 62.58 -25.53 39.96
C GLY A 260 62.49 -24.48 38.85
N GLU A 261 61.73 -24.74 37.79
CA GLU A 261 61.45 -23.79 36.69
C GLU A 261 60.26 -22.89 37.03
N ALA A 262 60.38 -21.59 36.80
CA ALA A 262 59.28 -20.63 36.95
C ALA A 262 58.50 -20.53 35.63
N ILE A 263 57.19 -20.72 35.68
CA ILE A 263 56.30 -20.57 34.52
C ILE A 263 55.21 -19.54 34.82
N PRO A 264 54.62 -18.89 33.80
CA PRO A 264 53.43 -18.06 34.01
C PRO A 264 52.33 -18.86 34.72
N ASN A 265 51.68 -18.24 35.71
CA ASN A 265 50.62 -18.86 36.48
C ASN A 265 49.47 -19.29 35.55
N PRO A 266 49.18 -20.59 35.45
CA PRO A 266 48.11 -21.10 34.59
C PRO A 266 46.71 -20.60 34.99
N CYS A 267 46.58 -20.15 36.24
CA CYS A 267 45.41 -19.53 36.82
C CYS A 267 45.59 -18.02 36.97
N THR A 268 45.47 -17.29 35.86
CA THR A 268 45.35 -15.83 35.89
C THR A 268 44.01 -15.39 36.50
N ALA A 269 43.93 -14.18 37.05
CA ALA A 269 42.71 -13.65 37.69
C ALA A 269 41.44 -13.78 36.82
N ASP A 270 41.57 -13.64 35.50
CA ASP A 270 40.46 -13.71 34.55
C ASP A 270 40.30 -15.08 33.86
N ARG A 271 41.05 -16.12 34.28
CA ARG A 271 41.07 -17.43 33.59
C ARG A 271 39.67 -18.06 33.53
N CYS A 272 38.91 -17.94 34.61
CA CYS A 272 37.53 -18.42 34.72
C CYS A 272 36.51 -17.28 34.59
N GLY A 273 36.88 -16.17 33.93
CA GLY A 273 36.00 -15.03 33.68
C GLY A 273 35.46 -14.31 34.93
N GLY A 274 36.06 -14.54 36.10
CA GLY A 274 35.52 -14.08 37.38
C GLY A 274 34.23 -14.78 37.82
N LYS A 275 33.83 -15.87 37.15
CA LYS A 275 32.61 -16.67 37.38
C LYS A 275 32.93 -18.10 37.84
N GLY A 276 34.13 -18.33 38.35
CA GLY A 276 34.59 -19.62 38.81
C GLY A 276 35.95 -19.56 39.50
N GLU A 277 36.24 -20.60 40.27
CA GLU A 277 37.53 -20.76 40.94
C GLU A 277 38.48 -21.56 40.04
N CYS A 278 39.72 -21.07 39.86
CA CYS A 278 40.73 -21.74 39.05
C CYS A 278 41.66 -22.58 39.92
N ASP A 279 41.83 -23.85 39.55
CA ASP A 279 42.85 -24.73 40.11
C ASP A 279 43.79 -25.20 39.01
N TRP A 280 45.03 -25.52 39.36
CA TRP A 280 46.01 -26.04 38.40
C TRP A 280 46.85 -27.17 38.97
N ASN A 281 47.25 -28.10 38.10
CA ASN A 281 48.07 -29.24 38.46
C ASN A 281 49.22 -29.45 37.46
N GLU A 282 50.37 -29.90 37.97
CA GLU A 282 51.49 -30.38 37.16
C GLU A 282 51.16 -31.76 36.55
N LEU A 283 51.38 -31.91 35.24
CA LEU A 283 51.18 -33.17 34.54
C LEU A 283 52.45 -34.03 34.56
N PRO A 284 52.34 -35.37 34.71
CA PRO A 284 53.49 -36.28 34.76
C PRO A 284 54.39 -36.27 33.52
N GLU A 285 53.86 -35.85 32.36
CA GLU A 285 54.58 -35.85 31.07
C GLU A 285 55.27 -34.51 30.75
N GLY A 286 55.23 -33.55 31.68
CA GLY A 286 55.74 -32.19 31.47
C GLY A 286 54.66 -31.30 30.86
N GLY A 287 54.12 -30.40 31.68
CA GLY A 287 53.04 -29.48 31.32
C GLY A 287 52.17 -29.15 32.52
N VAL A 288 51.29 -28.19 32.36
CA VAL A 288 50.33 -27.76 33.39
C VAL A 288 48.93 -27.77 32.83
N LEU A 289 47.97 -28.23 33.63
CA LEU A 289 46.56 -28.19 33.31
C LEU A 289 45.87 -27.26 34.30
N SER A 290 45.21 -26.22 33.79
CA SER A 290 44.27 -25.41 34.59
C SER A 290 42.84 -25.87 34.36
N THR A 291 42.09 -25.98 35.44
CA THR A 291 40.69 -26.39 35.48
C THR A 291 39.90 -25.30 36.18
N CYS A 292 38.81 -24.86 35.55
CA CYS A 292 37.86 -23.95 36.18
C CYS A 292 36.71 -24.72 36.82
N PHE A 293 36.37 -24.38 38.06
CA PHE A 293 35.17 -24.82 38.74
C PHE A 293 34.15 -23.68 38.73
N CYS A 294 33.16 -23.79 37.86
CA CYS A 294 32.21 -22.72 37.60
C CYS A 294 31.18 -22.56 38.73
N GLU A 295 30.79 -21.31 38.99
CA GLU A 295 29.66 -20.98 39.87
C GLU A 295 28.34 -21.46 39.26
N THR A 296 27.32 -21.64 40.11
CA THR A 296 25.98 -22.09 39.68
C THR A 296 25.44 -21.22 38.54
N GLY A 297 25.06 -21.86 37.44
CA GLY A 297 24.50 -21.21 36.25
C GLY A 297 25.52 -20.92 35.14
N TYR A 298 26.81 -21.14 35.39
CA TYR A 298 27.88 -21.02 34.40
C TYR A 298 28.52 -22.39 34.13
N THR A 299 28.97 -22.60 32.90
CA THR A 299 29.61 -23.83 32.42
C THR A 299 30.72 -23.53 31.41
N GLY A 300 31.43 -24.58 30.99
CA GLY A 300 32.54 -24.51 30.03
C GLY A 300 33.92 -24.32 30.67
N ASP A 301 34.98 -24.59 29.90
CA ASP A 301 36.38 -24.64 30.38
C ASP A 301 36.90 -23.32 31.00
N ALA A 302 36.23 -22.20 30.73
CA ALA A 302 36.54 -20.87 31.26
C ALA A 302 35.34 -20.22 31.98
N CYS A 303 34.26 -20.96 32.25
CA CYS A 303 33.03 -20.46 32.89
C CYS A 303 32.37 -19.27 32.17
N GLY A 304 32.53 -19.18 30.85
CA GLY A 304 32.06 -18.07 30.03
C GLY A 304 30.71 -18.32 29.34
N THR A 305 30.08 -19.47 29.55
CA THR A 305 28.81 -19.85 28.93
C THR A 305 27.78 -20.19 30.00
N CYS A 306 26.51 -19.94 29.74
CA CYS A 306 25.45 -20.30 30.67
C CYS A 306 25.16 -21.80 30.63
N ASP A 307 24.81 -22.35 31.79
CA ASP A 307 24.42 -23.75 31.95
C ASP A 307 22.98 -23.96 31.45
N GLU A 308 22.84 -24.01 30.13
CA GLU A 308 21.55 -24.22 29.45
C GLU A 308 20.90 -25.55 29.85
N ASP A 309 21.69 -26.59 30.16
CA ASP A 309 21.19 -27.89 30.63
C ASP A 309 20.45 -27.77 31.99
N ASN A 310 20.80 -26.77 32.80
CA ASN A 310 20.11 -26.41 34.04
C ASN A 310 19.30 -25.11 33.95
N LEU A 311 18.97 -24.68 32.72
CA LEU A 311 18.02 -23.62 32.40
C LEU A 311 18.49 -22.22 32.85
N PHE A 312 19.79 -21.97 32.71
CA PHE A 312 20.37 -20.65 32.83
C PHE A 312 20.65 -20.05 31.45
N PHE A 313 20.23 -18.81 31.21
CA PHE A 313 20.32 -18.12 29.91
C PHE A 313 21.03 -16.77 30.04
N ASP A 314 21.60 -16.29 28.93
CA ASP A 314 22.37 -15.05 28.88
C ASP A 314 21.43 -13.82 28.92
N ASP A 315 21.67 -12.90 29.86
CA ASP A 315 21.03 -11.60 29.90
C ASP A 315 21.83 -10.60 29.04
N GLU A 316 21.38 -10.40 27.80
CA GLU A 316 22.01 -9.49 26.82
C GLU A 316 22.09 -8.02 27.31
N ALA A 317 21.37 -7.65 28.38
CA ALA A 317 21.30 -6.27 28.87
C ALA A 317 22.49 -5.85 29.76
N GLU A 318 23.14 -6.78 30.48
CA GLU A 318 24.11 -6.43 31.55
C GLU A 318 25.44 -7.23 31.47
N GLY A 319 25.75 -7.82 30.31
CA GLY A 319 27.00 -8.52 30.03
C GLY A 319 27.11 -9.90 30.70
N LEU A 320 26.96 -10.97 29.93
CA LEU A 320 27.22 -12.38 30.30
C LEU A 320 26.90 -12.73 31.77
N ASN A 321 25.68 -12.40 32.20
CA ASN A 321 25.15 -12.83 33.49
C ASN A 321 24.04 -13.86 33.24
N CYS A 322 24.25 -15.08 33.73
CA CYS A 322 23.34 -16.19 33.50
C CYS A 322 22.18 -16.18 34.48
N LEU A 323 20.94 -16.05 33.99
CA LEU A 323 19.71 -16.00 34.78
C LEU A 323 18.93 -17.31 34.68
N GLN A 324 18.41 -17.79 35.82
CA GLN A 324 17.57 -18.98 35.86
C GLN A 324 16.18 -18.68 35.30
N SER A 325 15.73 -19.45 34.30
CA SER A 325 14.38 -19.33 33.77
C SER A 325 13.33 -19.65 34.84
N GLU A 326 12.28 -18.84 34.93
CA GLU A 326 11.08 -19.06 35.78
C GLU A 326 9.88 -19.64 34.99
N CYS A 327 10.06 -20.07 33.73
CA CYS A 327 9.01 -20.66 32.90
C CYS A 327 8.26 -21.82 33.61
N PRO A 328 6.91 -21.92 33.57
CA PRO A 328 6.18 -23.05 34.12
C PRO A 328 6.60 -24.42 33.55
N GLN A 329 6.63 -25.46 34.39
CA GLN A 329 7.04 -26.83 34.01
C GLN A 329 6.19 -27.43 32.87
N SER A 330 4.90 -27.12 32.80
CA SER A 330 3.98 -27.56 31.74
C SER A 330 4.44 -27.16 30.33
N CYS A 331 5.21 -26.07 30.22
CA CYS A 331 5.72 -25.52 28.96
C CYS A 331 7.19 -25.91 28.70
N ARG A 332 7.89 -26.43 29.71
CA ARG A 332 9.27 -26.93 29.58
C ARG A 332 9.31 -28.35 29.00
N ASP A 333 8.38 -29.20 29.44
CA ASP A 333 8.34 -30.62 29.04
C ASP A 333 7.61 -30.87 27.71
N SER A 334 7.28 -29.80 26.97
CA SER A 334 6.65 -29.82 25.64
C SER A 334 5.27 -30.50 25.57
N ALA A 335 4.50 -30.54 26.67
CA ALA A 335 3.22 -31.23 26.68
C ALA A 335 2.05 -30.36 26.17
N THR A 336 2.07 -29.05 26.43
CA THR A 336 0.95 -28.14 26.11
C THR A 336 1.37 -26.73 25.65
N GLY A 337 2.68 -26.45 25.53
CA GLY A 337 3.22 -25.16 25.10
C GLY A 337 4.74 -25.10 25.16
N SER A 338 5.30 -23.98 24.71
CA SER A 338 6.73 -23.64 24.73
C SER A 338 6.97 -22.35 25.54
N CYS A 339 8.18 -22.12 26.02
CA CYS A 339 8.51 -20.89 26.73
C CYS A 339 8.72 -19.72 25.72
N ASP A 340 8.40 -18.49 26.13
CA ASP A 340 8.49 -17.28 25.30
C ASP A 340 9.92 -16.73 25.24
N ASP A 341 10.64 -17.09 24.17
CA ASP A 341 12.04 -16.70 23.93
C ASP A 341 12.21 -15.19 23.61
N ASP A 342 11.12 -14.48 23.27
CA ASP A 342 11.15 -13.02 23.03
C ASP A 342 11.04 -12.22 24.35
N ASN A 343 10.78 -12.89 25.48
CA ASN A 343 10.73 -12.28 26.80
C ASN A 343 12.08 -12.49 27.52
N PRO A 344 12.82 -11.41 27.87
CA PRO A 344 14.15 -11.52 28.50
C PRO A 344 14.16 -12.21 29.87
N SER A 345 12.99 -12.41 30.48
CA SER A 345 12.85 -13.19 31.73
C SER A 345 12.40 -14.64 31.52
N ASN A 346 11.99 -15.00 30.30
CA ASN A 346 11.43 -16.30 29.93
C ASN A 346 10.39 -16.82 30.96
N THR A 347 9.52 -15.91 31.44
CA THR A 347 8.55 -16.14 32.52
C THR A 347 7.16 -16.53 32.02
N ALA A 348 6.92 -16.47 30.70
CA ALA A 348 5.61 -16.67 30.09
C ALA A 348 5.61 -17.88 29.13
N CYS A 349 4.48 -18.58 29.05
CA CYS A 349 4.28 -19.66 28.09
C CYS A 349 3.59 -19.16 26.81
N VAL A 350 4.05 -19.67 25.68
CA VAL A 350 3.34 -19.66 24.40
C VAL A 350 2.65 -21.02 24.26
N CYS A 351 1.32 -21.03 24.34
CA CYS A 351 0.56 -22.29 24.31
C CYS A 351 0.45 -22.88 22.91
N ASP A 352 0.51 -24.22 22.84
CA ASP A 352 0.28 -24.96 21.61
C ASP A 352 -1.20 -24.90 21.21
N GLU A 353 -1.49 -25.17 19.93
CA GLU A 353 -2.84 -25.13 19.39
C GLU A 353 -3.80 -26.02 20.20
N GLY A 354 -4.87 -25.41 20.71
CA GLY A 354 -5.87 -26.07 21.56
C GLY A 354 -5.70 -25.86 23.06
N TYR A 355 -4.59 -25.27 23.51
CA TYR A 355 -4.31 -24.95 24.91
C TYR A 355 -4.26 -23.43 25.15
N ALA A 356 -4.54 -23.01 26.38
CA ALA A 356 -4.64 -21.61 26.79
C ALA A 356 -4.34 -21.45 28.29
N GLY A 357 -4.18 -20.20 28.73
CA GLY A 357 -3.84 -19.87 30.12
C GLY A 357 -2.35 -19.58 30.31
N ALA A 358 -1.98 -19.01 31.45
CA ALA A 358 -0.60 -18.58 31.73
C ALA A 358 0.41 -19.75 31.80
N ASP A 359 -0.08 -20.97 32.08
CA ASP A 359 0.68 -22.22 32.17
C ASP A 359 0.21 -23.26 31.13
N CYS A 360 -0.62 -22.86 30.16
CA CYS A 360 -1.15 -23.71 29.10
C CYS A 360 -1.87 -24.98 29.59
N THR A 361 -2.55 -24.90 30.74
CA THR A 361 -3.33 -26.01 31.31
C THR A 361 -4.83 -25.95 31.00
N LEU A 362 -5.32 -24.83 30.43
CA LEU A 362 -6.71 -24.67 30.04
C LEU A 362 -6.88 -25.01 28.58
N CYS A 363 -8.08 -25.43 28.16
CA CYS A 363 -8.38 -25.56 26.74
C CYS A 363 -8.67 -24.19 26.12
N ALA A 364 -8.11 -23.96 24.94
CA ALA A 364 -8.40 -22.79 24.14
C ALA A 364 -9.88 -22.78 23.72
N THR A 365 -10.38 -21.61 23.34
CA THR A 365 -11.76 -21.49 22.82
C THR A 365 -11.92 -22.40 21.60
N GLY A 366 -12.94 -23.26 21.58
CA GLY A 366 -13.14 -24.26 20.54
C GLY A 366 -12.58 -25.66 20.87
N PHE A 367 -12.01 -25.85 22.06
CA PHE A 367 -11.47 -27.14 22.53
C PHE A 367 -12.09 -27.53 23.87
N ALA A 368 -12.37 -28.83 24.08
CA ALA A 368 -12.89 -29.38 25.33
C ALA A 368 -11.84 -30.24 26.05
N PRO A 369 -11.89 -30.26 27.40
CA PRO A 369 -10.99 -31.10 28.20
C PRO A 369 -11.37 -32.58 28.10
N LEU A 370 -10.37 -33.45 27.88
CA LEU A 370 -10.46 -34.90 28.04
C LEU A 370 -9.85 -35.36 29.37
N ALA A 371 -9.87 -36.67 29.61
CA ALA A 371 -9.09 -37.29 30.66
C ALA A 371 -7.58 -37.06 30.43
N ASN A 372 -6.83 -36.81 31.51
CA ASN A 372 -5.38 -36.53 31.54
C ASN A 372 -4.96 -35.17 30.94
N ASP A 373 -5.76 -34.12 31.15
CA ASP A 373 -5.42 -32.72 30.82
C ASP A 373 -5.14 -32.46 29.32
N MET A 374 -5.64 -33.33 28.44
CA MET A 374 -5.59 -33.12 26.99
C MET A 374 -6.77 -32.28 26.52
N CYS A 375 -6.55 -31.44 25.50
CA CYS A 375 -7.60 -30.68 24.84
C CYS A 375 -7.85 -31.24 23.43
N ALA A 376 -9.11 -31.60 23.12
CA ALA A 376 -9.52 -31.94 21.76
C ALA A 376 -10.37 -30.83 21.19
N PRO A 377 -10.30 -30.59 19.87
CA PRO A 377 -11.23 -29.69 19.21
C PRO A 377 -12.65 -30.19 19.48
N LEU A 378 -13.53 -29.26 19.87
CA LEU A 378 -14.96 -29.50 19.89
C LEU A 378 -15.38 -29.91 18.47
N SER A 379 -16.15 -30.99 18.36
CA SER A 379 -16.64 -31.46 17.07
C SER A 379 -17.67 -30.50 16.48
N CYS A 380 -18.30 -29.65 17.30
CA CYS A 380 -19.14 -28.55 16.86
C CYS A 380 -18.33 -27.30 16.47
N THR A 381 -18.22 -27.10 15.17
CA THR A 381 -17.83 -25.84 14.53
C THR A 381 -19.08 -25.03 14.11
N GLU A 382 -18.90 -23.75 13.77
CA GLU A 382 -19.96 -22.89 13.21
C GLU A 382 -20.61 -23.50 11.95
N SER A 383 -19.87 -24.34 11.21
CA SER A 383 -20.31 -25.04 10.00
C SER A 383 -20.82 -26.46 10.22
N SER A 384 -20.77 -27.00 11.43
CA SER A 384 -21.10 -28.42 11.68
C SER A 384 -22.55 -28.78 11.36
N CYS A 385 -23.48 -27.84 11.53
CA CYS A 385 -24.88 -27.98 11.09
C CYS A 385 -25.19 -27.12 9.86
N ASN A 386 -24.18 -26.82 9.04
CA ASN A 386 -24.26 -25.99 7.84
C ASN A 386 -24.92 -24.60 8.08
N GLY A 387 -24.83 -24.06 9.31
CA GLY A 387 -25.50 -22.82 9.72
C GLY A 387 -27.02 -22.95 9.88
N ASN A 388 -27.60 -24.13 9.65
CA ASN A 388 -29.03 -24.39 9.61
C ASN A 388 -29.54 -25.20 10.82
N GLY A 389 -28.78 -25.24 11.90
CA GLY A 389 -29.17 -25.93 13.13
C GLY A 389 -28.26 -25.59 14.30
N ASN A 390 -28.71 -25.97 15.50
CA ASN A 390 -27.90 -25.87 16.71
C ASN A 390 -27.09 -27.15 16.89
N CYS A 391 -25.78 -27.01 16.98
CA CYS A 391 -24.86 -28.10 17.23
C CYS A 391 -24.64 -28.29 18.72
N THR A 392 -24.72 -29.52 19.21
CA THR A 392 -24.27 -29.88 20.56
C THR A 392 -23.29 -31.04 20.51
N ASP A 393 -22.19 -30.92 21.24
CA ASP A 393 -21.25 -32.00 21.43
C ASP A 393 -21.73 -32.95 22.53
N THR A 394 -21.86 -34.23 22.20
CA THR A 394 -22.20 -35.29 23.17
C THR A 394 -21.04 -36.27 23.31
N GLU A 395 -20.61 -36.51 24.54
CA GLU A 395 -19.59 -37.49 24.89
C GLU A 395 -20.23 -38.88 25.00
N SER A 396 -19.64 -39.85 24.30
CA SER A 396 -19.99 -41.26 24.45
C SER A 396 -18.72 -42.11 24.33
N ASP A 397 -18.42 -42.88 25.38
CA ASP A 397 -17.28 -43.79 25.47
C ASP A 397 -15.91 -43.13 25.16
N GLY A 398 -15.68 -41.91 25.64
CA GLY A 398 -14.43 -41.17 25.44
C GLY A 398 -14.25 -40.59 24.03
N ASN A 399 -15.31 -40.60 23.20
CA ASN A 399 -15.33 -39.98 21.88
C ASN A 399 -16.40 -38.87 21.83
N TRP A 400 -16.01 -37.70 21.31
CA TRP A 400 -16.88 -36.54 21.17
C TRP A 400 -17.50 -36.51 19.77
N THR A 401 -18.79 -36.81 19.68
CA THR A 401 -19.55 -36.70 18.42
C THR A 401 -20.43 -35.46 18.45
N ASN A 402 -20.47 -34.71 17.35
CA ASN A 402 -21.41 -33.62 17.19
C ASN A 402 -22.81 -34.14 16.82
N SER A 403 -23.84 -33.50 17.34
CA SER A 403 -25.23 -33.78 17.01
C SER A 403 -25.94 -32.47 16.68
N CYS A 404 -26.63 -32.42 15.55
CA CYS A 404 -27.35 -31.24 15.10
C CYS A 404 -28.85 -31.35 15.39
N THR A 405 -29.43 -30.26 15.89
CA THR A 405 -30.89 -30.04 15.89
C THR A 405 -31.22 -28.99 14.83
N CYS A 406 -31.85 -29.42 13.73
CA CYS A 406 -32.08 -28.56 12.57
C CYS A 406 -33.18 -27.52 12.80
N ASN A 407 -32.98 -26.34 12.21
CA ASN A 407 -33.97 -25.28 12.12
C ASN A 407 -35.11 -25.70 11.17
N SER A 408 -36.28 -25.08 11.32
CA SER A 408 -37.45 -25.34 10.47
C SER A 408 -37.10 -25.22 8.98
N GLY A 409 -37.47 -26.23 8.18
CA GLY A 409 -37.20 -26.31 6.75
C GLY A 409 -35.97 -27.13 6.36
N TYR A 410 -35.14 -27.53 7.32
CA TYR A 410 -33.93 -28.33 7.12
C TYR A 410 -33.99 -29.68 7.85
N THR A 411 -33.30 -30.68 7.33
CA THR A 411 -33.24 -32.05 7.84
C THR A 411 -31.87 -32.70 7.60
N GLY A 412 -31.68 -33.91 8.12
CA GLY A 412 -30.44 -34.69 8.03
C GLY A 412 -29.47 -34.45 9.20
N GLU A 413 -28.48 -35.33 9.36
CA GLU A 413 -27.53 -35.33 10.50
C GLU A 413 -26.69 -34.05 10.59
N ALA A 414 -26.47 -33.37 9.46
CA ALA A 414 -25.75 -32.10 9.36
C ALA A 414 -26.64 -30.91 8.96
N CYS A 415 -27.97 -31.08 8.93
CA CYS A 415 -28.92 -30.04 8.50
C CYS A 415 -28.66 -29.45 7.09
N ALA A 416 -28.17 -30.30 6.18
CA ALA A 416 -27.82 -29.90 4.82
C ALA A 416 -28.98 -30.09 3.82
N ASP A 417 -29.94 -30.96 4.16
CA ASP A 417 -31.02 -31.33 3.26
C ASP A 417 -32.29 -30.51 3.57
N CYS A 418 -33.13 -30.27 2.57
CA CYS A 418 -34.43 -29.65 2.81
C CYS A 418 -35.41 -30.66 3.38
N ALA A 419 -36.14 -30.24 4.42
CA ALA A 419 -37.23 -31.02 4.98
C ALA A 419 -38.33 -31.23 3.92
N GLU A 420 -39.14 -32.27 4.09
CA GLU A 420 -40.30 -32.53 3.22
C GLU A 420 -41.21 -31.29 3.13
N GLY A 421 -41.56 -30.89 1.90
CA GLY A 421 -42.30 -29.64 1.62
C GLY A 421 -41.42 -28.38 1.53
N TYR A 422 -40.09 -28.51 1.47
CA TYR A 422 -39.15 -27.42 1.22
C TYR A 422 -38.25 -27.76 0.03
N VAL A 423 -37.89 -26.75 -0.76
CA VAL A 423 -37.03 -26.88 -1.95
C VAL A 423 -35.73 -26.08 -1.77
N ALA A 424 -34.64 -26.61 -2.33
CA ALA A 424 -33.31 -26.01 -2.23
C ALA A 424 -33.16 -24.84 -3.22
N THR A 425 -32.72 -23.68 -2.74
CA THR A 425 -32.43 -22.47 -3.55
C THR A 425 -31.07 -21.87 -3.17
N GLU A 426 -30.61 -20.84 -3.90
CA GLU A 426 -29.42 -20.06 -3.52
C GLU A 426 -29.58 -19.36 -2.15
N ALA A 427 -30.82 -19.10 -1.70
CA ALA A 427 -31.13 -18.50 -0.41
C ALA A 427 -31.35 -19.54 0.73
N GLY A 428 -31.20 -20.84 0.44
CA GLY A 428 -31.42 -21.94 1.38
C GLY A 428 -32.70 -22.74 1.10
N CYS A 429 -33.15 -23.53 2.08
CA CYS A 429 -34.38 -24.30 2.00
C CYS A 429 -35.59 -23.39 2.25
N VAL A 430 -36.38 -23.18 1.21
CA VAL A 430 -37.61 -22.38 1.26
C VAL A 430 -38.82 -23.28 1.15
N LEU A 431 -39.94 -22.87 1.76
CA LEU A 431 -41.18 -23.63 1.71
C LEU A 431 -41.60 -23.80 0.24
N ASP A 432 -41.80 -25.05 -0.17
CA ASP A 432 -42.34 -25.37 -1.48
C ASP A 432 -43.81 -24.99 -1.52
N THR A 433 -44.06 -23.83 -2.12
CA THR A 433 -45.42 -23.29 -2.27
C THR A 433 -46.16 -23.88 -3.47
N CYS A 434 -45.47 -24.67 -4.30
CA CYS A 434 -46.03 -25.38 -5.45
C CYS A 434 -46.07 -26.91 -5.22
N ALA A 435 -45.99 -27.37 -3.97
CA ALA A 435 -45.95 -28.80 -3.65
C ALA A 435 -47.18 -29.60 -4.15
N ASP A 436 -48.30 -28.92 -4.46
CA ASP A 436 -49.42 -29.44 -5.23
C ASP A 436 -50.11 -28.34 -6.07
N ASP A 437 -50.87 -28.73 -7.10
CA ASP A 437 -51.61 -27.82 -8.01
C ASP A 437 -52.72 -27.02 -7.28
N SER A 438 -52.98 -27.29 -5.99
CA SER A 438 -53.96 -26.54 -5.19
C SER A 438 -53.50 -25.11 -4.91
N ALA A 439 -52.20 -24.83 -5.03
CA ALA A 439 -51.65 -23.47 -4.93
C ALA A 439 -52.30 -22.51 -5.95
N CYS A 440 -52.69 -23.04 -7.11
CA CYS A 440 -53.39 -22.30 -8.17
C CYS A 440 -54.90 -22.58 -8.17
N ASN A 441 -55.47 -22.90 -7.00
CA ASN A 441 -56.88 -23.30 -6.81
C ASN A 441 -57.35 -24.45 -7.73
N GLY A 442 -56.42 -25.24 -8.30
CA GLY A 442 -56.72 -26.28 -9.28
C GLY A 442 -57.11 -25.77 -10.68
N HIS A 443 -56.83 -24.50 -10.97
CA HIS A 443 -57.15 -23.79 -12.21
C HIS A 443 -55.91 -23.27 -12.96
N GLY A 444 -54.76 -23.89 -12.70
CA GLY A 444 -53.48 -23.53 -13.31
C GLY A 444 -52.36 -24.46 -12.87
N SER A 445 -51.22 -24.35 -13.53
CA SER A 445 -49.98 -25.04 -13.13
C SER A 445 -49.06 -24.07 -12.39
N CYS A 446 -48.58 -24.50 -11.22
CA CYS A 446 -47.63 -23.72 -10.42
C CYS A 446 -46.20 -24.01 -10.91
N GLU A 447 -45.55 -23.05 -11.56
CA GLU A 447 -44.14 -23.21 -11.99
C GLU A 447 -43.19 -22.59 -10.98
N TRP A 448 -42.38 -23.43 -10.33
CA TRP A 448 -41.34 -22.97 -9.41
C TRP A 448 -40.14 -22.36 -10.15
N ASN A 449 -39.82 -21.10 -9.88
CA ASN A 449 -38.57 -20.50 -10.35
C ASN A 449 -37.47 -20.66 -9.30
N ALA A 450 -36.51 -21.55 -9.58
CA ALA A 450 -35.40 -21.82 -8.67
C ALA A 450 -34.36 -20.67 -8.59
N ALA A 451 -34.39 -19.70 -9.52
CA ALA A 451 -33.37 -18.67 -9.64
C ALA A 451 -33.61 -17.44 -8.72
N ASP A 452 -34.84 -17.17 -8.31
CA ASP A 452 -35.23 -15.98 -7.55
C ASP A 452 -35.83 -16.29 -6.16
N GLY A 453 -36.10 -17.55 -5.84
CA GLY A 453 -36.57 -17.97 -4.51
C GLY A 453 -37.96 -17.43 -4.16
N THR A 454 -38.69 -16.93 -5.16
CA THR A 454 -40.07 -16.47 -5.03
C THR A 454 -41.03 -17.58 -5.44
N ALA A 455 -42.10 -17.74 -4.66
CA ALA A 455 -43.20 -18.66 -4.94
C ALA A 455 -43.62 -18.56 -6.40
N GLY A 456 -43.69 -19.71 -7.06
CA GLY A 456 -44.02 -19.83 -8.48
C GLY A 456 -45.30 -19.10 -8.83
N GLU A 457 -45.22 -18.24 -9.83
CA GLU A 457 -46.38 -17.53 -10.35
C GLU A 457 -47.29 -18.58 -11.02
N CYS A 458 -48.58 -18.62 -10.66
CA CYS A 458 -49.50 -19.55 -11.26
C CYS A 458 -49.73 -19.21 -12.74
N ALA A 459 -49.47 -20.18 -13.62
CA ALA A 459 -49.91 -20.11 -15.01
C ALA A 459 -51.37 -20.57 -15.08
N CYS A 460 -52.30 -19.62 -15.04
CA CYS A 460 -53.74 -19.89 -15.04
C CYS A 460 -54.25 -20.41 -16.38
N GLU A 461 -55.28 -21.25 -16.33
CA GLU A 461 -56.12 -21.59 -17.49
C GLU A 461 -56.85 -20.33 -17.99
N ASP A 462 -57.19 -20.28 -19.28
CA ASP A 462 -57.63 -19.08 -20.00
C ASP A 462 -58.81 -18.32 -19.34
N GLN A 463 -59.74 -19.02 -18.67
CA GLN A 463 -60.89 -18.39 -18.01
C GLN A 463 -60.63 -17.89 -16.57
N PHE A 464 -59.42 -18.10 -16.03
CA PHE A 464 -59.03 -17.69 -14.67
C PHE A 464 -57.87 -16.69 -14.68
N THR A 465 -57.80 -15.88 -13.64
CA THR A 465 -56.76 -14.86 -13.46
C THR A 465 -56.45 -14.63 -11.98
N GLY A 466 -55.44 -13.80 -11.72
CA GLY A 466 -54.90 -13.56 -10.38
C GLY A 466 -53.73 -14.47 -10.06
N THR A 467 -52.98 -14.12 -9.02
CA THR A 467 -51.74 -14.81 -8.63
C THR A 467 -51.94 -16.25 -8.19
N ASP A 468 -53.16 -16.63 -7.84
CA ASP A 468 -53.58 -17.97 -7.41
C ASP A 468 -54.66 -18.58 -8.32
N CYS A 469 -54.96 -17.95 -9.47
CA CYS A 469 -56.06 -18.34 -10.37
C CYS A 469 -57.45 -18.42 -9.70
N GLY A 470 -57.67 -17.68 -8.61
CA GLY A 470 -58.93 -17.68 -7.87
C GLY A 470 -60.00 -16.73 -8.41
N SER A 471 -59.69 -15.90 -9.41
CA SER A 471 -60.60 -14.90 -9.98
C SER A 471 -60.92 -15.21 -11.44
N CYS A 472 -62.10 -14.79 -11.92
CA CYS A 472 -62.42 -14.93 -13.34
C CYS A 472 -61.61 -13.96 -14.19
N ALA A 473 -61.07 -14.45 -15.31
CA ALA A 473 -60.45 -13.63 -16.32
C ALA A 473 -61.46 -12.63 -16.92
N GLU A 474 -60.95 -11.57 -17.55
CA GLU A 474 -61.79 -10.54 -18.16
C GLU A 474 -62.78 -11.17 -19.17
N GLY A 475 -64.06 -10.79 -19.06
CA GLY A 475 -65.13 -11.35 -19.89
C GLY A 475 -65.80 -12.60 -19.34
N PHE A 476 -65.29 -13.18 -18.24
CA PHE A 476 -65.89 -14.33 -17.56
C PHE A 476 -66.44 -13.94 -16.19
N VAL A 477 -67.56 -14.54 -15.81
CA VAL A 477 -68.24 -14.35 -14.52
C VAL A 477 -68.79 -15.68 -14.00
N GLY A 478 -69.20 -15.67 -12.73
CA GLY A 478 -69.74 -16.83 -12.05
C GLY A 478 -68.71 -17.50 -11.14
N THR A 479 -69.15 -18.45 -10.33
CA THR A 479 -68.27 -19.14 -9.36
C THR A 479 -67.32 -20.13 -10.02
N ALA A 480 -67.61 -20.56 -11.24
CA ALA A 480 -66.77 -21.46 -12.03
C ALA A 480 -66.15 -20.75 -13.25
N CYS A 481 -66.34 -19.43 -13.37
CA CYS A 481 -65.88 -18.63 -14.51
C CYS A 481 -66.27 -19.22 -15.88
N ASP A 482 -67.45 -19.83 -15.95
CA ASP A 482 -67.97 -20.58 -17.10
C ASP A 482 -69.05 -19.82 -17.88
N THR A 483 -69.32 -18.57 -17.50
CA THR A 483 -70.36 -17.72 -18.09
C THR A 483 -69.75 -16.41 -18.56
N CYS A 484 -70.14 -15.92 -19.73
CA CYS A 484 -69.67 -14.62 -20.20
C CYS A 484 -70.30 -13.46 -19.43
N ASP A 485 -69.48 -12.45 -19.12
CA ASP A 485 -69.94 -11.22 -18.47
C ASP A 485 -70.88 -10.42 -19.39
N LEU A 486 -71.61 -9.46 -18.82
CA LEU A 486 -72.44 -8.55 -19.60
C LEU A 486 -71.59 -7.78 -20.63
N GLY A 487 -72.01 -7.85 -21.90
CA GLY A 487 -71.27 -7.27 -23.03
C GLY A 487 -70.23 -8.21 -23.63
N TYR A 488 -70.17 -9.47 -23.17
CA TYR A 488 -69.40 -10.55 -23.79
C TYR A 488 -70.33 -11.66 -24.27
N ILE A 489 -69.97 -12.34 -25.36
CA ILE A 489 -70.75 -13.44 -25.94
C ILE A 489 -69.90 -14.72 -26.05
N PRO A 490 -70.52 -15.91 -25.87
CA PRO A 490 -69.83 -17.18 -25.96
C PRO A 490 -69.58 -17.59 -27.42
N LEU A 491 -68.34 -17.95 -27.75
CA LEU A 491 -67.97 -18.59 -29.01
C LEU A 491 -67.83 -20.12 -28.87
N SER A 492 -67.70 -20.80 -30.00
CA SER A 492 -67.38 -22.23 -30.01
C SER A 492 -66.04 -22.49 -29.28
N GLY A 493 -66.09 -23.35 -28.25
CA GLY A 493 -64.92 -23.70 -27.43
C GLY A 493 -64.74 -22.91 -26.12
N ASP A 494 -65.84 -22.54 -25.44
CA ASP A 494 -65.84 -21.94 -24.08
C ASP A 494 -65.09 -20.60 -23.94
N ARG A 495 -64.96 -19.85 -25.04
CA ARG A 495 -64.32 -18.52 -25.04
C ARG A 495 -65.35 -17.41 -24.99
N CYS A 496 -65.16 -16.45 -24.08
CA CYS A 496 -65.92 -15.22 -24.02
C CYS A 496 -65.16 -14.10 -24.73
N ILE A 497 -65.76 -13.52 -25.76
CA ILE A 497 -65.23 -12.32 -26.42
C ILE A 497 -66.13 -11.13 -26.13
N LEU A 498 -65.56 -9.93 -26.08
CA LEU A 498 -66.34 -8.70 -26.12
C LEU A 498 -67.29 -8.79 -27.29
N ASP A 499 -68.57 -8.55 -27.05
CA ASP A 499 -69.59 -8.50 -28.07
C ASP A 499 -69.16 -7.45 -29.11
N PRO A 500 -68.72 -7.87 -30.30
CA PRO A 500 -68.20 -6.94 -31.29
C PRO A 500 -69.32 -6.08 -31.87
N CYS A 501 -70.60 -6.40 -31.59
CA CYS A 501 -71.76 -5.58 -31.91
C CYS A 501 -72.21 -4.67 -30.75
N GLY A 502 -71.62 -4.79 -29.55
CA GLY A 502 -72.05 -4.07 -28.34
C GLY A 502 -71.70 -2.58 -28.31
N ASN A 503 -70.86 -2.10 -29.24
CA ASN A 503 -70.34 -0.73 -29.31
C ASN A 503 -70.30 -0.23 -30.76
N ASP A 504 -71.43 -0.27 -31.47
CA ASP A 504 -71.56 0.13 -32.88
C ASP A 504 -70.56 -0.62 -33.79
N GLY A 505 -70.59 -1.96 -33.73
CA GLY A 505 -69.74 -2.83 -34.58
C GLY A 505 -69.94 -2.62 -36.09
N CYS A 506 -71.09 -2.06 -36.45
CA CYS A 506 -71.37 -1.49 -37.76
C CYS A 506 -71.63 0.01 -37.59
N SER A 507 -71.49 0.79 -38.67
CA SER A 507 -72.06 2.15 -38.73
C SER A 507 -73.54 2.09 -38.35
N GLU A 508 -74.14 3.18 -37.82
CA GLU A 508 -75.55 3.24 -37.39
C GLU A 508 -76.58 2.79 -38.47
N ILE A 509 -76.10 2.55 -39.70
CA ILE A 509 -76.83 2.18 -40.90
C ILE A 509 -76.83 0.65 -41.14
N GLY A 510 -75.85 -0.10 -40.63
CA GLY A 510 -75.69 -1.55 -40.84
C GLY A 510 -76.30 -2.40 -39.72
N ASP A 511 -76.83 -3.58 -40.07
CA ASP A 511 -77.29 -4.57 -39.07
C ASP A 511 -76.14 -5.52 -38.71
N CYS A 512 -75.80 -5.60 -37.42
CA CYS A 512 -74.63 -6.31 -36.92
C CYS A 512 -74.97 -7.73 -36.47
N SER A 513 -74.21 -8.71 -36.95
CA SER A 513 -74.25 -10.10 -36.50
C SER A 513 -72.84 -10.57 -36.18
N VAL A 514 -72.69 -11.61 -35.35
CA VAL A 514 -71.37 -12.16 -35.01
C VAL A 514 -71.18 -13.47 -35.74
N ASN A 515 -69.99 -13.67 -36.31
CA ASN A 515 -69.61 -14.93 -36.91
C ASN A 515 -69.17 -15.93 -35.82
N ASP A 516 -69.86 -17.07 -35.75
CA ASP A 516 -69.64 -18.12 -34.74
C ASP A 516 -68.28 -18.84 -34.86
N GLU A 517 -67.57 -18.71 -36.00
CA GLU A 517 -66.27 -19.37 -36.25
C GLU A 517 -65.06 -18.54 -35.79
N ASP A 518 -65.07 -17.23 -36.00
CA ASP A 518 -63.93 -16.34 -35.75
C ASP A 518 -64.22 -15.19 -34.77
N GLY A 519 -65.49 -15.02 -34.36
CA GLY A 519 -65.90 -13.97 -33.45
C GLY A 519 -65.90 -12.56 -34.05
N ALA A 520 -65.80 -12.42 -35.37
CA ALA A 520 -65.84 -11.11 -36.02
C ALA A 520 -67.27 -10.57 -36.13
N ALA A 521 -67.41 -9.24 -36.01
CA ALA A 521 -68.64 -8.56 -36.42
C ALA A 521 -68.79 -8.64 -37.94
N VAL A 522 -69.96 -9.10 -38.38
CA VAL A 522 -70.38 -9.17 -39.78
C VAL A 522 -71.55 -8.22 -39.95
N CYS A 523 -71.33 -7.18 -40.76
CA CYS A 523 -72.29 -6.14 -41.03
C CYS A 523 -73.08 -6.40 -42.31
N ALA A 524 -74.40 -6.45 -42.21
CA ALA A 524 -75.29 -6.47 -43.35
C ALA A 524 -75.61 -5.03 -43.78
N CYS A 525 -74.97 -4.59 -44.87
CA CYS A 525 -75.11 -3.21 -45.37
C CYS A 525 -76.36 -3.02 -46.24
N PRO A 526 -77.12 -1.93 -46.04
CA PRO A 526 -78.20 -1.54 -46.93
C PRO A 526 -77.70 -1.17 -48.34
N GLU A 527 -78.61 -1.20 -49.31
CA GLU A 527 -78.33 -0.83 -50.71
C GLU A 527 -77.71 0.57 -50.80
N GLY A 528 -76.60 0.68 -51.53
CA GLY A 528 -75.82 1.91 -51.68
C GLY A 528 -74.66 2.07 -50.69
N TYR A 529 -74.56 1.21 -49.67
CA TYR A 529 -73.47 1.20 -48.68
C TYR A 529 -72.67 -0.11 -48.76
N ALA A 530 -71.37 -0.03 -48.53
CA ALA A 530 -70.42 -1.14 -48.52
C ALA A 530 -69.32 -0.89 -47.47
N GLY A 531 -68.37 -1.82 -47.36
CA GLY A 531 -67.34 -1.81 -46.32
C GLY A 531 -67.64 -2.82 -45.20
N ALA A 532 -66.62 -3.14 -44.40
CA ALA A 532 -66.73 -4.16 -43.35
C ALA A 532 -67.69 -3.73 -42.22
N SER A 533 -67.91 -2.43 -42.09
CA SER A 533 -68.81 -1.78 -41.12
C SER A 533 -69.85 -0.88 -41.79
N CYS A 534 -70.08 -1.01 -43.10
CA CYS A 534 -70.99 -0.16 -43.88
C CYS A 534 -70.62 1.34 -43.84
N GLU A 535 -69.32 1.62 -43.88
CA GLU A 535 -68.71 2.94 -43.78
C GLU A 535 -68.35 3.56 -45.14
N GLU A 536 -68.59 2.83 -46.23
CA GLU A 536 -68.29 3.24 -47.59
C GLU A 536 -69.55 3.25 -48.45
N CYS A 537 -69.50 3.98 -49.58
CA CYS A 537 -70.53 3.83 -50.60
C CYS A 537 -70.24 2.58 -51.44
N ALA A 538 -71.29 1.80 -51.73
CA ALA A 538 -71.17 0.65 -52.63
C ALA A 538 -70.73 1.09 -54.04
N GLU A 539 -70.09 0.18 -54.77
CA GLU A 539 -69.65 0.45 -56.14
C GLU A 539 -70.80 1.01 -57.00
N GLY A 540 -70.55 2.15 -57.64
CA GLY A 540 -71.58 2.90 -58.38
C GLY A 540 -72.35 3.94 -57.55
N TYR A 541 -71.99 4.19 -56.28
CA TYR A 541 -72.58 5.23 -55.42
C TYR A 541 -71.49 6.17 -54.88
N GLU A 542 -71.80 7.46 -54.67
CA GLU A 542 -70.89 8.47 -54.08
C GLU A 542 -71.61 9.37 -53.05
N GLY A 543 -70.84 10.02 -52.16
CA GLY A 543 -71.37 11.06 -51.26
C GLY A 543 -71.63 10.65 -49.80
N HIS A 544 -70.81 9.79 -49.19
CA HIS A 544 -70.89 9.41 -47.77
C HIS A 544 -71.00 10.64 -46.84
N PRO A 545 -71.92 10.70 -45.84
CA PRO A 545 -72.74 9.60 -45.29
C PRO A 545 -74.05 9.31 -46.04
N ASP A 546 -74.40 10.08 -47.08
CA ASP A 546 -75.63 9.90 -47.87
C ASP A 546 -75.28 9.38 -49.27
N CYS A 547 -74.93 8.09 -49.39
CA CYS A 547 -74.49 7.49 -50.63
C CYS A 547 -75.58 7.50 -51.73
N ARG A 548 -75.28 8.08 -52.89
CA ARG A 548 -76.21 8.24 -54.03
C ARG A 548 -75.63 7.65 -55.31
N PRO A 549 -76.45 7.10 -56.23
CA PRO A 549 -75.96 6.51 -57.48
C PRO A 549 -75.20 7.51 -58.36
N LEU A 550 -74.06 7.09 -58.90
CA LEU A 550 -73.27 7.80 -59.90
C LEU A 550 -74.01 7.84 -61.26
N PRO A 551 -73.95 8.95 -62.02
CA PRO A 551 -74.37 8.98 -63.41
C PRO A 551 -73.43 8.13 -64.30
N ALA A 552 -73.97 7.46 -65.33
CA ALA A 552 -73.22 6.53 -66.18
C ALA A 552 -72.06 7.23 -66.94
N PRO A 553 -70.87 6.59 -67.06
CA PRO A 553 -69.72 7.20 -67.73
C PRO A 553 -69.88 7.23 -69.27
N GLU A 554 -69.40 8.32 -69.88
CA GLU A 554 -69.30 8.54 -71.34
C GLU A 554 -68.18 7.67 -71.96
N PRO A 555 -68.28 7.26 -73.25
CA PRO A 555 -67.22 6.50 -73.93
C PRO A 555 -66.04 7.40 -74.36
N GLU A 556 -64.81 6.95 -74.13
CA GLU A 556 -63.59 7.63 -74.58
C GLU A 556 -63.30 7.42 -76.08
N PRO A 557 -62.66 8.39 -76.77
CA PRO A 557 -62.47 8.38 -78.23
C PRO A 557 -61.32 7.50 -78.73
N THR A 558 -61.44 7.20 -80.04
CA THR A 558 -60.61 6.42 -80.96
C THR A 558 -59.14 6.86 -81.08
N ILE A 559 -58.27 5.88 -81.31
CA ILE A 559 -56.80 6.02 -81.45
C ILE A 559 -56.47 6.96 -82.63
N VAL A 560 -55.76 8.05 -82.33
CA VAL A 560 -55.08 8.92 -83.29
C VAL A 560 -53.59 8.55 -83.23
N GLU A 561 -53.07 7.85 -84.23
CA GLU A 561 -51.62 7.64 -84.35
C GLU A 561 -51.02 8.74 -85.22
N GLU A 562 -49.95 9.37 -84.71
CA GLU A 562 -49.21 10.44 -85.38
C GLU A 562 -47.97 9.84 -86.06
N CYS A 563 -47.89 9.98 -87.39
CA CYS A 563 -46.83 9.43 -88.21
C CYS A 563 -45.76 10.48 -88.48
N ASP A 564 -44.75 10.50 -87.62
CA ASP A 564 -43.68 11.51 -87.62
C ASP A 564 -42.64 11.35 -88.75
N ASN A 565 -42.55 10.17 -89.37
CA ASN A 565 -41.52 9.88 -90.37
C ASN A 565 -42.16 9.56 -91.74
N PRO A 566 -42.39 10.57 -92.59
CA PRO A 566 -43.24 10.36 -93.76
C PRO A 566 -42.61 9.44 -94.82
N SER A 567 -41.33 9.04 -94.71
CA SER A 567 -40.71 8.05 -95.60
C SER A 567 -41.14 6.60 -95.34
N GLU A 568 -41.88 6.36 -94.26
CA GLU A 568 -42.34 5.05 -93.78
C GLU A 568 -43.87 5.03 -93.63
N ILE A 569 -44.60 5.75 -94.49
CA ILE A 569 -46.08 5.86 -94.43
C ILE A 569 -46.79 4.49 -94.50
N VAL A 570 -46.13 3.51 -95.13
CA VAL A 570 -46.59 2.12 -95.23
C VAL A 570 -46.48 1.40 -93.90
N ASP A 571 -45.39 1.59 -93.16
CA ASP A 571 -45.19 0.98 -91.85
C ASP A 571 -46.21 1.52 -90.84
N CYS A 572 -46.59 2.79 -91.01
CA CYS A 572 -47.68 3.41 -90.27
C CYS A 572 -49.05 2.84 -90.62
N LEU A 573 -49.34 2.62 -91.91
CA LEU A 573 -50.65 2.14 -92.35
C LEU A 573 -50.83 0.62 -92.18
N THR A 574 -49.73 -0.15 -92.22
CA THR A 574 -49.77 -1.62 -92.17
C THR A 574 -50.45 -2.18 -90.90
N PRO A 575 -50.22 -1.65 -89.68
CA PRO A 575 -50.97 -2.06 -88.49
C PRO A 575 -52.48 -1.83 -88.59
N HIS A 576 -52.89 -0.81 -89.35
CA HIS A 576 -54.29 -0.40 -89.48
C HIS A 576 -54.99 -1.03 -90.68
N ILE A 577 -54.26 -1.71 -91.56
CA ILE A 577 -54.78 -2.30 -92.80
C ILE A 577 -54.49 -3.82 -92.79
N GLY A 578 -55.54 -4.65 -92.68
CA GLY A 578 -55.40 -6.12 -92.69
C GLY A 578 -55.20 -6.77 -91.33
N ALA A 579 -55.58 -6.08 -90.24
CA ALA A 579 -55.50 -6.59 -88.87
C ALA A 579 -56.50 -7.73 -88.58
N GLY A 580 -57.55 -7.88 -89.41
CA GLY A 580 -58.57 -8.93 -89.27
C GLY A 580 -58.67 -9.88 -90.47
N GLU A 581 -59.03 -11.15 -90.23
CA GLU A 581 -59.40 -12.10 -91.28
C GLU A 581 -60.68 -11.62 -92.01
N ARG A 582 -60.60 -11.50 -93.33
CA ARG A 582 -61.70 -11.04 -94.22
C ARG A 582 -62.24 -9.66 -93.85
N GLU A 583 -61.34 -8.76 -93.45
CA GLU A 583 -61.69 -7.37 -93.09
C GLU A 583 -62.12 -6.55 -94.31
N ASP A 584 -63.12 -5.70 -94.13
CA ASP A 584 -63.47 -4.62 -95.06
C ASP A 584 -62.67 -3.37 -94.67
N VAL A 585 -61.74 -2.95 -95.52
CA VAL A 585 -60.91 -1.77 -95.26
C VAL A 585 -61.12 -0.73 -96.35
N MET A 586 -61.61 0.44 -95.96
CA MET A 586 -61.67 1.61 -96.83
C MET A 586 -60.60 2.62 -96.40
N LEU A 587 -59.70 2.98 -97.31
CA LEU A 587 -58.70 4.02 -97.10
C LEU A 587 -59.24 5.35 -97.65
N LEU A 588 -59.44 6.33 -96.78
CA LEU A 588 -59.89 7.67 -97.11
C LEU A 588 -58.71 8.64 -97.01
N ILE A 589 -58.30 9.20 -98.14
CA ILE A 589 -57.09 10.01 -98.27
C ILE A 589 -57.44 11.49 -98.42
N ASP A 590 -56.82 12.32 -97.62
CA ASP A 590 -56.80 13.76 -97.81
C ASP A 590 -55.88 14.12 -98.99
N VAL A 591 -56.41 14.82 -100.00
CA VAL A 591 -55.69 15.17 -101.23
C VAL A 591 -55.59 16.68 -101.46
N THR A 592 -55.64 17.45 -100.37
CA THR A 592 -55.33 18.89 -100.40
C THR A 592 -53.84 19.14 -100.66
N GLY A 593 -53.51 20.38 -101.05
CA GLY A 593 -52.17 20.72 -101.53
C GLY A 593 -51.03 20.46 -100.54
N SER A 594 -51.31 20.33 -99.25
CA SER A 594 -50.34 20.00 -98.20
C SER A 594 -49.88 18.54 -98.27
N MET A 595 -50.74 17.63 -98.72
CA MET A 595 -50.48 16.18 -98.85
C MET A 595 -49.71 15.79 -100.13
N ARG A 596 -49.10 16.77 -100.82
CA ARG A 596 -48.51 16.57 -102.16
C ARG A 596 -47.35 15.57 -102.17
N ASP A 597 -46.46 15.64 -101.18
CA ASP A 597 -45.27 14.79 -101.12
C ASP A 597 -45.61 13.39 -100.57
N ASP A 598 -46.68 13.28 -99.77
CA ASP A 598 -47.15 12.03 -99.18
C ASP A 598 -47.92 11.16 -100.17
N ARG A 599 -48.68 11.77 -101.09
CA ARG A 599 -49.35 11.02 -102.17
C ARG A 599 -48.36 10.19 -102.99
N ASP A 600 -47.25 10.78 -103.42
CA ASP A 600 -46.27 10.09 -104.25
C ASP A 600 -45.69 8.85 -103.52
N ARG A 601 -45.68 8.86 -102.19
CA ARG A 601 -45.23 7.73 -101.34
C ARG A 601 -46.30 6.66 -101.16
N ILE A 602 -47.57 7.05 -101.08
CA ILE A 602 -48.69 6.10 -101.08
C ILE A 602 -48.75 5.37 -102.43
N GLU A 603 -48.63 6.10 -103.54
CA GLU A 603 -48.65 5.52 -104.88
C GLU A 603 -47.49 4.53 -105.09
N ALA A 604 -46.28 4.88 -104.62
CA ALA A 604 -45.09 4.03 -104.75
C ALA A 604 -45.19 2.70 -103.99
N ASN A 605 -45.98 2.65 -102.91
CA ASN A 605 -46.03 1.49 -102.02
C ASN A 605 -47.43 0.87 -101.87
N LEU A 606 -48.40 1.33 -102.66
CA LEU A 606 -49.78 0.82 -102.66
C LEU A 606 -49.84 -0.68 -102.91
N THR A 607 -48.93 -1.21 -103.73
CA THR A 607 -48.83 -2.64 -104.01
C THR A 607 -48.66 -3.45 -102.72
N GLU A 608 -47.86 -2.97 -101.77
CA GLU A 608 -47.63 -3.64 -100.50
C GLU A 608 -48.87 -3.58 -99.58
N LEU A 609 -49.54 -2.43 -99.52
CA LEU A 609 -50.78 -2.28 -98.74
C LEU A 609 -51.93 -3.15 -99.29
N VAL A 610 -52.05 -3.22 -100.62
CA VAL A 610 -53.03 -4.08 -101.28
C VAL A 610 -52.69 -5.55 -101.09
N GLU A 611 -51.41 -5.94 -101.16
CA GLU A 611 -50.96 -7.30 -100.87
C GLU A 611 -51.27 -7.72 -99.42
N ASN A 612 -51.13 -6.81 -98.45
CA ASN A 612 -51.47 -7.09 -97.05
C ASN A 612 -52.95 -7.44 -96.86
N VAL A 613 -53.87 -6.73 -97.51
CA VAL A 613 -55.30 -7.04 -97.46
C VAL A 613 -55.65 -8.27 -98.31
N ALA A 614 -54.95 -8.47 -99.43
CA ALA A 614 -55.11 -9.68 -100.24
C ALA A 614 -54.76 -10.94 -99.45
N ASN A 615 -53.67 -10.91 -98.68
CA ASN A 615 -53.24 -12.01 -97.82
C ASN A 615 -54.25 -12.37 -96.73
N SER A 616 -55.08 -11.41 -96.27
CA SER A 616 -56.13 -11.65 -95.28
C SER A 616 -57.48 -12.06 -95.87
N GLU A 617 -57.55 -12.34 -97.19
CA GLU A 617 -58.79 -12.54 -97.96
C GLU A 617 -59.80 -11.38 -97.74
N GLY A 618 -59.29 -10.15 -97.58
CA GLY A 618 -60.09 -8.96 -97.31
C GLY A 618 -60.60 -8.25 -98.56
N ARG A 619 -61.36 -7.17 -98.35
CA ARG A 619 -61.79 -6.25 -99.40
C ARG A 619 -61.21 -4.88 -99.15
N PHE A 620 -60.67 -4.26 -100.19
CA PHE A 620 -60.03 -2.96 -100.10
C PHE A 620 -60.67 -1.96 -101.06
N GLY A 621 -60.80 -0.74 -100.60
CA GLY A 621 -61.27 0.39 -101.39
C GLY A 621 -60.50 1.65 -101.04
N VAL A 622 -60.51 2.60 -101.96
CA VAL A 622 -59.85 3.90 -101.78
C VAL A 622 -60.82 5.01 -102.14
N ALA A 623 -60.94 5.97 -101.24
CA ALA A 623 -61.63 7.22 -101.45
C ALA A 623 -60.69 8.39 -101.14
N TRP A 624 -61.01 9.56 -101.68
CA TRP A 624 -60.29 10.78 -101.39
C TRP A 624 -61.26 11.94 -101.17
N TYR A 625 -60.83 12.93 -100.39
CA TYR A 625 -61.61 14.13 -100.13
C TYR A 625 -60.76 15.40 -100.11
N LYS A 626 -61.45 16.54 -100.22
CA LYS A 626 -60.95 17.93 -100.16
C LYS A 626 -61.99 18.79 -99.44
N ASP A 627 -61.80 20.11 -99.47
CA ASP A 627 -62.74 21.10 -98.92
C ASP A 627 -64.11 21.06 -99.61
N ASN A 628 -65.10 20.60 -98.86
CA ASN A 628 -66.51 20.74 -99.18
C ASN A 628 -66.97 22.17 -98.81
N GLN A 629 -67.84 22.77 -99.61
CA GLN A 629 -68.57 24.02 -99.32
C GLN A 629 -67.75 25.33 -99.21
N SER A 630 -66.43 25.32 -98.99
CA SER A 630 -65.61 26.54 -98.83
C SER A 630 -65.05 27.13 -100.14
N CYS A 631 -64.87 26.32 -101.20
CA CYS A 631 -64.06 26.70 -102.38
C CYS A 631 -64.78 26.72 -103.74
N ASN A 632 -66.08 26.40 -103.83
CA ASN A 632 -66.78 26.16 -105.11
C ASN A 632 -66.10 25.11 -106.02
N GLU A 633 -65.42 24.13 -105.44
CA GLU A 633 -64.93 22.97 -106.19
C GLU A 633 -65.98 21.85 -106.13
N PRO A 634 -66.65 21.49 -107.23
CA PRO A 634 -67.65 20.42 -107.22
C PRO A 634 -67.02 19.03 -107.07
N ASP A 635 -65.71 18.92 -107.30
CA ASP A 635 -64.93 17.69 -107.27
C ASP A 635 -64.17 17.57 -105.94
N TRP A 636 -64.93 17.57 -104.84
CA TRP A 636 -64.39 17.56 -103.48
C TRP A 636 -64.29 16.15 -102.89
N TYR A 637 -64.92 15.16 -103.49
CA TYR A 637 -64.91 13.77 -103.02
C TYR A 637 -64.95 12.80 -104.21
N GLY A 638 -64.12 11.77 -104.15
CA GLY A 638 -64.11 10.68 -105.13
C GLY A 638 -63.83 9.34 -104.48
N MET A 639 -64.28 8.25 -105.11
CA MET A 639 -64.05 6.88 -104.67
C MET A 639 -63.87 5.98 -105.88
N ASN A 640 -63.04 4.94 -105.75
CA ASN A 640 -62.80 3.99 -106.83
C ASN A 640 -64.12 3.33 -107.29
N GLU A 641 -64.18 3.00 -108.58
CA GLU A 641 -65.34 2.30 -109.12
C GLU A 641 -65.51 0.95 -108.42
N GLY A 642 -66.73 0.67 -107.96
CA GLY A 642 -67.06 -0.53 -107.18
C GLY A 642 -66.78 -0.46 -105.67
N GLY A 643 -66.15 0.61 -105.16
CA GLY A 643 -65.90 0.81 -103.73
C GLY A 643 -64.99 -0.28 -103.13
N LEU A 644 -65.50 -1.08 -102.21
CA LEU A 644 -64.74 -2.21 -101.63
C LEU A 644 -64.65 -3.37 -102.62
N LEU A 645 -63.47 -3.55 -103.22
CA LEU A 645 -63.19 -4.62 -104.17
C LEU A 645 -62.54 -5.82 -103.46
N ALA A 646 -62.94 -7.03 -103.83
CA ALA A 646 -62.35 -8.25 -103.29
C ALA A 646 -60.95 -8.49 -103.87
N LEU A 647 -59.95 -8.60 -103.01
CA LEU A 647 -58.56 -8.84 -103.39
C LEU A 647 -58.19 -10.33 -103.39
N TYR A 648 -59.21 -11.18 -103.47
CA TYR A 648 -59.10 -12.64 -103.53
C TYR A 648 -60.09 -13.18 -104.56
N GLY A 649 -59.86 -14.41 -105.02
CA GLY A 649 -60.66 -15.04 -106.08
C GLY A 649 -60.24 -14.60 -107.48
N ASP A 650 -61.07 -14.97 -108.48
CA ASP A 650 -60.70 -14.90 -109.89
C ASP A 650 -60.45 -13.46 -110.41
N ASP A 651 -61.09 -12.46 -109.80
CA ASP A 651 -61.01 -11.05 -110.22
C ASP A 651 -59.94 -10.24 -109.45
N ALA A 652 -59.21 -10.84 -108.51
CA ALA A 652 -58.29 -10.15 -107.60
C ALA A 652 -57.25 -9.28 -108.31
N MET A 653 -56.61 -9.81 -109.36
CA MET A 653 -55.63 -9.04 -110.15
C MET A 653 -56.26 -7.85 -110.86
N SER A 654 -57.45 -8.02 -111.45
CA SER A 654 -58.16 -6.92 -112.14
C SER A 654 -58.61 -5.85 -111.15
N ASN A 655 -58.99 -6.25 -109.93
CA ASN A 655 -59.39 -5.33 -108.87
C ASN A 655 -58.18 -4.55 -108.34
N GLN A 656 -57.02 -5.19 -108.19
CA GLN A 656 -55.76 -4.54 -107.86
C GLN A 656 -55.35 -3.51 -108.93
N ASP A 657 -55.43 -3.86 -110.21
CA ASP A 657 -55.17 -2.92 -111.31
C ASP A 657 -56.11 -1.72 -111.27
N THR A 658 -57.39 -1.94 -110.94
CA THR A 658 -58.40 -0.86 -110.81
C THR A 658 -58.05 0.11 -109.68
N LEU A 659 -57.60 -0.40 -108.54
CA LEU A 659 -57.19 0.43 -107.39
C LEU A 659 -55.90 1.21 -107.66
N GLN A 660 -54.91 0.56 -108.28
CA GLN A 660 -53.66 1.21 -108.68
C GLN A 660 -53.91 2.31 -109.70
N GLN A 661 -54.77 2.07 -110.69
CA GLN A 661 -55.16 3.09 -111.66
C GLN A 661 -55.89 4.26 -110.99
N PHE A 662 -56.86 3.98 -110.11
CA PHE A 662 -57.61 5.03 -109.42
C PHE A 662 -56.69 5.94 -108.62
N ILE A 663 -55.74 5.38 -107.85
CA ILE A 663 -54.78 6.18 -107.09
C ILE A 663 -53.83 6.98 -107.99
N GLY A 664 -53.33 6.40 -109.08
CA GLY A 664 -52.48 7.11 -110.03
C GLY A 664 -53.18 8.28 -110.73
N ASP A 665 -54.51 8.21 -110.88
CA ASP A 665 -55.32 9.29 -111.44
C ASP A 665 -55.63 10.42 -110.42
N ILE A 666 -55.38 10.20 -109.12
CA ILE A 666 -55.62 11.21 -108.07
C ILE A 666 -54.68 12.40 -108.24
N THR A 667 -55.28 13.56 -108.51
CA THR A 667 -54.55 14.82 -108.64
C THR A 667 -54.63 15.62 -107.33
N VAL A 668 -53.51 15.70 -106.60
CA VAL A 668 -53.38 16.54 -105.39
C VAL A 668 -53.33 18.01 -105.80
N ARG A 669 -54.49 18.67 -105.66
CA ARG A 669 -54.75 20.08 -105.95
C ARG A 669 -55.98 20.53 -105.17
N GLY A 670 -55.95 21.74 -104.62
CA GLY A 670 -57.03 22.28 -103.79
C GLY A 670 -56.56 22.54 -102.36
N GLY A 671 -57.47 22.92 -101.46
CA GLY A 671 -57.16 23.35 -100.09
C GLY A 671 -57.19 24.87 -99.99
N CYS A 672 -58.35 25.49 -99.75
CA CYS A 672 -58.43 26.94 -99.49
C CYS A 672 -58.46 27.27 -98.01
N ASP A 673 -58.84 26.31 -97.16
CA ASP A 673 -58.84 26.46 -95.71
C ASP A 673 -58.41 25.18 -94.99
N LEU A 674 -57.83 25.36 -93.80
CA LEU A 674 -57.56 24.30 -92.83
C LEU A 674 -58.47 24.54 -91.61
N PRO A 675 -59.07 23.51 -91.00
CA PRO A 675 -59.01 22.07 -91.35
C PRO A 675 -60.02 21.66 -92.45
N GLU A 676 -59.95 20.45 -92.99
CA GLU A 676 -60.73 19.98 -94.15
C GLU A 676 -62.11 19.37 -93.78
N SER A 677 -62.90 18.99 -94.80
CA SER A 677 -64.26 18.40 -94.66
C SER A 677 -64.28 16.90 -94.36
N MET A 678 -63.46 16.46 -93.41
CA MET A 678 -63.32 15.04 -93.02
C MET A 678 -64.63 14.39 -92.57
N LEU A 679 -65.44 15.05 -91.73
CA LEU A 679 -66.70 14.48 -91.22
C LEU A 679 -67.70 14.19 -92.35
N ASP A 680 -67.80 15.10 -93.33
CA ASP A 680 -68.66 14.91 -94.49
C ASP A 680 -68.16 13.76 -95.38
N ALA A 681 -66.84 13.63 -95.51
CA ALA A 681 -66.22 12.52 -96.24
C ALA A 681 -66.47 11.16 -95.55
N ILE A 682 -66.36 11.09 -94.22
CA ILE A 682 -66.70 9.89 -93.43
C ILE A 682 -68.16 9.51 -93.67
N HIS A 683 -69.08 10.46 -93.53
CA HIS A 683 -70.50 10.21 -93.74
C HIS A 683 -70.78 9.65 -95.14
N ASN A 684 -70.13 10.21 -96.17
CA ASN A 684 -70.28 9.76 -97.55
C ASN A 684 -69.70 8.36 -97.78
N VAL A 685 -68.51 8.06 -97.26
CA VAL A 685 -67.90 6.74 -97.39
C VAL A 685 -68.79 5.69 -96.71
N VAL A 686 -69.14 5.90 -95.45
CA VAL A 686 -69.86 4.90 -94.65
C VAL A 686 -71.22 4.56 -95.26
N ASN A 687 -71.95 5.55 -95.80
CA ASN A 687 -73.26 5.33 -96.40
C ASN A 687 -73.23 4.84 -97.86
N ASN A 688 -72.19 5.17 -98.63
CA ASN A 688 -72.14 4.80 -100.06
C ASN A 688 -71.35 3.53 -100.34
N VAL A 689 -70.65 2.98 -99.34
CA VAL A 689 -69.92 1.72 -99.43
C VAL A 689 -70.78 0.56 -98.95
N SER A 690 -70.73 -0.55 -99.68
CA SER A 690 -71.37 -1.80 -99.26
C SER A 690 -70.45 -2.60 -98.34
N TRP A 691 -70.57 -2.36 -97.03
CA TRP A 691 -69.92 -3.14 -95.98
C TRP A 691 -70.58 -4.53 -95.88
N VAL A 692 -69.83 -5.58 -96.19
CA VAL A 692 -70.32 -6.97 -96.27
C VAL A 692 -69.66 -7.83 -95.20
N SER A 693 -68.41 -7.53 -94.82
CA SER A 693 -67.73 -8.29 -93.78
C SER A 693 -68.50 -8.21 -92.46
N SER A 694 -68.65 -9.36 -91.81
CA SER A 694 -69.23 -9.47 -90.47
C SER A 694 -68.15 -9.63 -89.40
N SER A 695 -66.88 -9.78 -89.79
CA SER A 695 -65.76 -9.98 -88.86
C SER A 695 -65.18 -8.65 -88.40
N SER A 696 -64.79 -7.79 -89.34
CA SER A 696 -64.26 -6.45 -89.05
C SER A 696 -64.50 -5.49 -90.22
N ARG A 697 -64.82 -4.24 -89.90
CA ARG A 697 -65.02 -3.13 -90.83
C ARG A 697 -64.20 -1.95 -90.35
N ALA A 698 -63.30 -1.45 -91.19
CA ALA A 698 -62.43 -0.35 -90.84
C ALA A 698 -62.50 0.76 -91.89
N LEU A 699 -62.63 1.99 -91.40
CA LEU A 699 -62.37 3.20 -92.16
C LEU A 699 -61.06 3.79 -91.66
N VAL A 700 -60.04 3.76 -92.51
CA VAL A 700 -58.72 4.33 -92.21
C VAL A 700 -58.64 5.68 -92.91
N ILE A 701 -58.41 6.74 -92.16
CA ILE A 701 -58.24 8.10 -92.71
C ILE A 701 -56.78 8.47 -92.65
N LEU A 702 -56.28 9.01 -93.76
CA LEU A 702 -54.94 9.57 -93.85
C LEU A 702 -55.04 11.06 -94.16
N THR A 703 -54.56 11.89 -93.24
CA THR A 703 -54.70 13.36 -93.29
C THR A 703 -53.59 14.02 -92.48
N ASP A 704 -53.18 15.23 -92.82
CA ASP A 704 -52.25 16.06 -92.05
C ASP A 704 -52.97 17.13 -91.22
N ALA A 705 -54.31 17.08 -91.19
CA ALA A 705 -55.13 18.15 -90.65
C ALA A 705 -56.32 17.65 -89.82
N GLY A 706 -56.86 18.55 -89.01
CA GLY A 706 -58.08 18.30 -88.21
C GLY A 706 -59.34 18.28 -89.08
N PHE A 707 -60.52 18.32 -88.45
CA PHE A 707 -61.79 18.35 -89.16
C PHE A 707 -62.60 19.62 -88.90
N HIS A 708 -63.40 20.04 -89.88
CA HIS A 708 -64.37 21.12 -89.72
C HIS A 708 -65.49 20.79 -88.72
N THR A 709 -65.88 21.78 -87.92
CA THR A 709 -67.07 21.72 -87.03
C THR A 709 -67.94 22.96 -87.25
N GLY A 710 -69.23 22.86 -86.92
CA GLY A 710 -70.18 23.98 -87.05
C GLY A 710 -70.55 24.28 -88.51
N GLU A 711 -70.59 25.56 -88.91
CA GLU A 711 -71.13 26.00 -90.21
C GLU A 711 -70.35 25.52 -91.45
N LYS A 712 -69.18 24.88 -91.27
CA LYS A 712 -68.32 24.36 -92.35
C LYS A 712 -68.36 22.83 -92.52
N SER A 713 -69.18 22.14 -91.72
CA SER A 713 -69.45 20.71 -91.84
C SER A 713 -70.97 20.51 -91.89
N THR A 714 -71.45 19.63 -92.76
CA THR A 714 -72.87 19.24 -92.74
C THR A 714 -73.22 18.25 -91.63
N HIS A 715 -72.20 17.62 -91.03
CA HIS A 715 -72.36 16.62 -89.98
C HIS A 715 -71.59 16.98 -88.71
N SER A 716 -72.16 16.65 -87.55
CA SER A 716 -71.47 16.76 -86.26
C SER A 716 -70.66 15.50 -85.95
N GLN A 717 -69.66 15.61 -85.07
CA GLN A 717 -68.90 14.46 -84.60
C GLN A 717 -69.82 13.38 -84.00
N GLU A 718 -70.82 13.78 -83.20
CA GLU A 718 -71.77 12.88 -82.57
C GLU A 718 -72.62 12.10 -83.59
N GLU A 719 -73.02 12.75 -84.70
CA GLU A 719 -73.72 12.10 -85.80
C GLU A 719 -72.83 11.07 -86.49
N ILE A 720 -71.54 11.37 -86.67
CA ILE A 720 -70.56 10.46 -87.25
C ILE A 720 -70.29 9.27 -86.32
N ASP A 721 -70.11 9.50 -85.02
CA ASP A 721 -69.87 8.43 -84.06
C ASP A 721 -71.07 7.49 -83.97
N THR A 722 -72.28 8.05 -84.00
CA THR A 722 -73.53 7.27 -84.06
C THR A 722 -73.62 6.46 -85.35
N LEU A 723 -73.23 7.06 -86.49
CA LEU A 723 -73.22 6.39 -87.79
C LEU A 723 -72.21 5.23 -87.81
N LEU A 724 -70.99 5.46 -87.34
CA LEU A 724 -69.94 4.46 -87.27
C LEU A 724 -70.35 3.29 -86.37
N ALA A 725 -70.92 3.58 -85.19
CA ALA A 725 -71.46 2.56 -84.29
C ALA A 725 -72.61 1.77 -84.94
N ALA A 726 -73.52 2.44 -85.66
CA ALA A 726 -74.64 1.79 -86.33
C ALA A 726 -74.20 0.82 -87.43
N TYR A 727 -73.13 1.15 -88.17
CA TYR A 727 -72.54 0.26 -89.18
C TYR A 727 -71.46 -0.67 -88.61
N GLY A 728 -71.10 -0.54 -87.33
CA GLY A 728 -70.02 -1.29 -86.70
C GLY A 728 -68.66 -1.07 -87.36
N VAL A 729 -68.42 0.15 -87.86
CA VAL A 729 -67.17 0.52 -88.54
C VAL A 729 -66.22 1.13 -87.52
N SER A 730 -65.03 0.55 -87.36
CA SER A 730 -63.98 1.16 -86.56
C SER A 730 -63.32 2.28 -87.37
N LEU A 731 -63.34 3.49 -86.84
CA LEU A 731 -62.62 4.63 -87.41
C LEU A 731 -61.18 4.65 -86.89
N ARG A 732 -60.22 4.74 -87.81
CA ARG A 732 -58.78 4.83 -87.51
C ARG A 732 -58.24 6.08 -88.22
N ILE A 733 -57.77 7.07 -87.47
CA ILE A 733 -57.24 8.30 -88.05
C ILE A 733 -55.71 8.27 -87.92
N VAL A 734 -55.04 8.33 -89.06
CA VAL A 734 -53.59 8.38 -89.17
C VAL A 734 -53.21 9.79 -89.58
N ASN A 735 -52.58 10.51 -88.66
CA ASN A 735 -52.13 11.88 -88.91
C ASN A 735 -50.72 11.88 -89.51
N VAL A 736 -50.51 12.51 -90.66
CA VAL A 736 -49.18 12.59 -91.30
C VAL A 736 -48.60 13.96 -91.02
N ALA A 737 -47.50 14.03 -90.26
CA ALA A 737 -46.87 15.30 -89.94
C ALA A 737 -46.14 15.88 -91.17
N LEU A 738 -46.44 17.13 -91.53
CA LEU A 738 -45.78 17.86 -92.61
C LEU A 738 -44.25 17.90 -92.43
N ALA A 739 -43.51 17.15 -93.24
CA ALA A 739 -42.09 17.39 -93.45
C ALA A 739 -41.92 18.58 -94.40
N TYR A 740 -41.75 19.78 -93.83
CA TYR A 740 -41.34 20.98 -94.58
C TYR A 740 -39.93 20.86 -95.18
#